data_AF-F0UQP3-F1
#
_entry.id   AF-F0UQP3-F1
#
_cell.length_a   1.000
_cell.length_b   1.000
_cell.length_c   1.000
_cell.angle_alpha   90.00
_cell.angle_beta   90.00
_cell.angle_gamma   90.00
#
_symmetry.space_group_name_H-M   'P 1'
#
loop_
_entity.id
_entity.type
_entity.pdbx_description
1 polymer ?
#
loop_
_entity_poly.entity_id
_entity_poly.type
_entity_poly.pdbx_seq_one_letter_code
_entity_poly.pdbx_strand_id
1 'polypeptide(L)'
;MSVKDITAAFTKASSVLNTGQLVKDEFFTLFEAVGALEVAWHSGHPLSQTLFTSIYLDRMLWPVPKSLKEAKFDRSGMTEHKKEEEKEGDEEDGSKGQWNELVDLVLRAYCLALIKACDRINSKVCSEYFHEEEDFVTQLYNRNLLADVGSDPIQLILDDALSWLDRQKQEQSGAVDEPIREALVHRLLFRRELLSGLDVDTMPAKQRSIQPFLAALRHLGRIEKSMHLGKSVPEAFSWKIQRRLASTVPPRPMVHVSAADAIAHMTRFCQDAVDVQQILEYRGPYNLQTFVWALQSRKPQPCAYIRSLVQSLIVNDMEILGSVDVKYFFFDSLAELVLPHNQLLDRKNEEVEAPSDSRFQIAKHMDNFVKKAAQPPLTYTVQAEDFDVHLCTLTLEPPIVLHGNEPTYSYPLSSWAYHEKLRQMRLILQLGFELSIYSPEEMPGMYWYLAHLSSTHLAHLDRIRSCVQAANQRTAPTPSRTQSQQRPETNTNTTAAEQHQRAFHKTLSLLHRLTTELVAIDAFAIALHALYVLLSRYQLLQSTYIASSTPSTQTHPQRQRPSYSSDHLRYELRMKPFLAISLPELVPFDTFEQESGLVGVSDADVLERASRAIAEAKRGVERCLMAGASLEVEGNQAGSADGDGDGDGDGRDVPDEVPDEKERKRQPAKMDGKGKSAKPEPEPDPEPRPRLLQDDWTGDMKDSLRACIGASIAIGTVKKAISASAPAGASNPDGDENHRPKLNLSVDIPPVGSKGRWHDWWAVPRVTEVLPLRGSG
;
A
#
# COMPACT_ATOMS: atom_id res chain seq x y z
N MET A 1 53.63 -27.05 34.83
CA MET A 1 52.63 -26.43 33.93
C MET A 1 52.55 -24.96 34.26
N SER A 2 52.96 -24.09 33.33
CA SER A 2 52.91 -22.63 33.50
C SER A 2 51.48 -22.17 33.22
N VAL A 3 50.79 -21.68 34.25
CA VAL A 3 49.44 -21.11 34.12
C VAL A 3 49.60 -19.71 33.55
N LYS A 4 49.19 -19.53 32.29
CA LYS A 4 49.18 -18.23 31.63
C LYS A 4 48.00 -17.44 32.17
N ASP A 5 48.29 -16.39 32.93
CA ASP A 5 47.28 -15.47 33.45
C ASP A 5 46.71 -14.63 32.29
N ILE A 6 45.63 -15.16 31.70
CA ILE A 6 44.81 -14.53 30.66
C ILE A 6 44.09 -13.27 31.17
N THR A 7 43.94 -13.11 32.49
CA THR A 7 43.32 -11.93 33.11
C THR A 7 44.25 -10.74 33.06
N ALA A 8 45.57 -10.92 33.23
CA ALA A 8 46.55 -9.85 33.07
C ALA A 8 46.61 -9.31 31.62
N ALA A 9 46.52 -10.19 30.62
CA ALA A 9 46.49 -9.80 29.21
C ALA A 9 45.18 -9.06 28.86
N PHE A 10 44.05 -9.53 29.37
CA PHE A 10 42.75 -8.87 29.23
C PHE A 10 42.72 -7.51 29.93
N THR A 11 43.25 -7.41 31.15
CA THR A 11 43.28 -6.17 31.95
C THR A 11 44.17 -5.13 31.27
N LYS A 12 45.33 -5.53 30.74
CA LYS A 12 46.23 -4.67 29.97
C LYS A 12 45.64 -4.22 28.62
N ALA A 13 44.87 -5.08 27.95
CA ALA A 13 44.14 -4.71 26.74
C ALA A 13 42.97 -3.74 27.06
N SER A 14 42.29 -3.94 28.18
CA SER A 14 41.18 -3.09 28.62
C SER A 14 41.62 -1.73 29.17
N SER A 15 42.84 -1.61 29.72
CA SER A 15 43.38 -0.35 30.24
C SER A 15 43.81 0.65 29.15
N VAL A 16 43.87 0.22 27.88
CA VAL A 16 44.11 1.11 26.72
C VAL A 16 42.79 1.77 26.26
N LEU A 17 41.64 1.25 26.68
CA LEU A 17 40.33 1.78 26.36
C LEU A 17 39.86 2.72 27.48
N ASN A 18 40.12 4.02 27.34
CA ASN A 18 39.45 5.02 28.16
C ASN A 18 37.94 4.96 27.90
N THR A 19 37.16 4.44 28.85
CA THR A 19 35.70 4.47 28.80
C THR A 19 35.23 5.92 28.71
N GLY A 20 34.69 6.31 27.55
CA GLY A 20 34.19 7.66 27.34
C GLY A 20 35.05 8.57 26.44
N GLN A 21 35.97 8.05 25.64
CA GLN A 21 36.56 8.83 24.55
C GLN A 21 35.71 8.71 23.27
N LEU A 22 35.43 9.82 22.58
CA LEU A 22 34.77 9.77 21.27
C LEU A 22 35.70 9.11 20.27
N VAL A 23 35.15 8.27 19.39
CA VAL A 23 35.94 7.63 18.34
C VAL A 23 36.23 8.67 17.27
N LYS A 24 37.50 8.77 16.86
CA LYS A 24 37.89 9.62 15.73
C LYS A 24 37.63 8.83 14.46
N ASP A 25 36.67 9.28 13.65
CA ASP A 25 36.29 8.63 12.38
C ASP A 25 36.58 9.55 11.20
N GLU A 26 37.72 9.30 10.54
CA GLU A 26 38.21 9.94 9.31
C GLU A 26 37.32 9.72 8.08
N PHE A 27 36.37 8.77 8.14
CA PHE A 27 35.72 8.21 6.97
C PHE A 27 34.19 8.34 6.98
N PHE A 28 33.63 9.32 7.70
CA PHE A 28 32.19 9.65 7.75
C PHE A 28 31.25 8.47 8.12
N THR A 29 31.79 7.35 8.53
CA THR A 29 31.07 6.08 8.69
C THR A 29 30.08 6.08 9.83
N LEU A 30 30.30 6.94 10.81
CA LEU A 30 29.35 7.23 11.87
C LEU A 30 28.00 7.74 11.33
N PHE A 31 27.98 8.42 10.18
CA PHE A 31 26.76 8.93 9.57
C PHE A 31 25.90 7.77 9.05
N GLU A 32 26.48 6.78 8.36
CA GLU A 32 25.74 5.58 7.92
C GLU A 32 25.27 4.76 9.12
N ALA A 33 26.13 4.55 10.11
CA ALA A 33 25.81 3.70 11.24
C ALA A 33 24.68 4.28 12.09
N VAL A 34 24.66 5.60 12.33
CA VAL A 34 23.54 6.25 13.03
C VAL A 34 22.28 6.29 12.16
N GLY A 35 22.40 6.54 10.85
CA GLY A 35 21.27 6.45 9.91
C GLY A 35 20.66 5.05 9.83
N ALA A 36 21.47 3.99 9.92
CA ALA A 36 20.98 2.61 9.96
C ALA A 36 20.20 2.32 11.25
N LEU A 37 20.58 2.92 12.39
CA LEU A 37 19.82 2.82 13.63
C LEU A 37 18.48 3.57 13.56
N GLU A 38 18.43 4.72 12.88
CA GLU A 38 17.17 5.41 12.57
C GLU A 38 16.24 4.52 11.74
N VAL A 39 16.75 3.90 10.67
CA VAL A 39 15.96 2.96 9.85
C VAL A 39 15.51 1.73 10.65
N ALA A 40 16.34 1.21 11.54
CA ALA A 40 15.95 0.13 12.45
C ALA A 40 14.76 0.55 13.32
N TRP A 41 14.75 1.78 13.81
CA TRP A 41 13.62 2.33 14.57
C TRP A 41 12.36 2.52 13.70
N HIS A 42 12.52 3.02 12.46
CA HIS A 42 11.41 3.09 11.48
C HIS A 42 10.77 1.73 11.18
N SER A 43 11.51 0.65 11.37
CA SER A 43 11.08 -0.73 11.16
C SER A 43 10.43 -1.37 12.40
N GLY A 44 10.11 -0.58 13.43
CA GLY A 44 9.39 -1.02 14.64
C GLY A 44 10.28 -1.44 15.81
N HIS A 45 11.59 -1.30 15.73
CA HIS A 45 12.48 -1.65 16.85
C HIS A 45 12.59 -0.52 17.88
N PRO A 46 12.56 -0.80 19.20
CA PRO A 46 12.65 0.23 20.24
C PRO A 46 13.92 1.09 20.17
N LEU A 47 13.80 2.38 20.50
CA LEU A 47 14.92 3.33 20.58
C LEU A 47 16.08 2.83 21.46
N SER A 48 15.79 2.05 22.51
CA SER A 48 16.77 1.43 23.40
C SER A 48 17.71 0.44 22.69
N GLN A 49 17.25 -0.21 21.62
CA GLN A 49 18.03 -1.15 20.81
C GLN A 49 18.63 -0.51 19.55
N THR A 50 18.27 0.73 19.26
CA THR A 50 18.63 1.45 18.04
C THR A 50 19.38 2.75 18.37
N LEU A 51 18.77 3.92 18.20
CA LEU A 51 19.41 5.24 18.33
C LEU A 51 20.03 5.47 19.73
N PHE A 52 19.40 4.99 20.81
CA PHE A 52 19.94 5.13 22.18
C PHE A 52 21.05 4.11 22.51
N THR A 53 21.64 3.49 21.49
CA THR A 53 22.91 2.77 21.61
C THR A 53 24.10 3.62 21.12
N SER A 54 23.87 4.74 20.44
CA SER A 54 24.92 5.67 20.00
C SER A 54 25.47 6.46 21.19
N ILE A 55 26.78 6.40 21.40
CA ILE A 55 27.46 7.17 22.45
C ILE A 55 27.33 8.68 22.19
N TYR A 56 27.33 9.08 20.91
CA TYR A 56 27.22 10.47 20.48
C TYR A 56 25.84 11.04 20.82
N LEU A 57 24.78 10.31 20.46
CA LEU A 57 23.40 10.72 20.76
C LEU A 57 23.14 10.72 22.27
N ASP A 58 23.64 9.74 23.02
CA ASP A 58 23.49 9.73 24.49
C ASP A 58 24.12 10.98 25.13
N ARG A 59 25.31 11.43 24.67
CA ARG A 59 25.93 12.66 25.20
C ARG A 59 25.17 13.92 24.86
N MET A 60 24.57 13.98 23.67
CA MET A 60 23.76 15.14 23.26
C MET A 60 22.41 15.20 23.99
N LEU A 61 21.84 14.05 24.36
CA LEU A 61 20.50 13.97 24.94
C LEU A 61 20.52 13.79 26.47
N TRP A 62 21.66 13.45 27.05
CA TRP A 62 21.81 13.26 28.49
C TRP A 62 23.04 13.97 29.08
N PRO A 63 22.88 14.78 30.15
CA PRO A 63 21.61 15.27 30.72
C PRO A 63 20.73 15.99 29.69
N VAL A 64 19.42 16.15 29.94
CA VAL A 64 18.53 16.81 28.96
C VAL A 64 19.02 18.24 28.69
N PRO A 65 19.34 18.61 27.43
CA PRO A 65 19.77 19.98 27.11
C PRO A 65 18.67 20.99 27.41
N LYS A 66 19.02 22.12 28.04
CA LYS A 66 18.11 23.27 28.20
C LYS A 66 18.12 24.20 26.99
N SER A 67 19.19 24.15 26.20
CA SER A 67 19.35 24.94 24.98
C SER A 67 20.05 24.14 23.88
N LEU A 68 19.86 24.56 22.63
CA LEU A 68 20.51 23.92 21.48
C LEU A 68 22.06 24.01 21.54
N LYS A 69 22.59 25.06 22.19
CA LYS A 69 24.04 25.22 22.44
C LYS A 69 24.59 24.17 23.40
N GLU A 70 23.77 23.71 24.35
CA GLU A 70 24.15 22.64 25.27
C GLU A 70 24.16 21.27 24.59
N ALA A 71 23.43 21.06 23.48
CA ALA A 71 23.43 19.81 22.71
C ALA A 71 24.72 19.62 21.89
N LYS A 72 25.83 19.31 22.59
CA LYS A 72 27.16 19.01 22.04
C LYS A 72 27.73 17.71 22.61
N PHE A 73 28.74 17.13 21.97
CA PHE A 73 29.33 15.85 22.38
C PHE A 73 30.19 15.94 23.64
N ASP A 74 30.86 17.06 23.88
CA ASP A 74 31.63 17.30 25.10
C ASP A 74 30.93 18.30 26.03
N ARG A 75 30.33 17.76 27.11
CA ARG A 75 29.68 18.51 28.19
C ARG A 75 30.49 18.48 29.49
N SER A 76 31.66 17.83 29.49
CA SER A 76 32.45 17.58 30.70
C SER A 76 33.03 18.85 31.34
N GLY A 77 33.03 19.99 30.63
CA GLY A 77 33.53 21.27 31.12
C GLY A 77 32.55 22.15 31.91
N MET A 78 31.30 21.73 32.16
CA MET A 78 30.29 22.59 32.81
C MET A 78 30.15 22.39 34.34
N THR A 79 30.90 21.46 34.93
CA THR A 79 31.14 21.48 36.38
C THR A 79 32.14 22.59 36.68
N GLU A 80 31.65 23.73 37.16
CA GLU A 80 32.44 24.75 37.83
C GLU A 80 33.22 24.10 38.97
N HIS A 81 34.49 23.76 38.74
CA HIS A 81 35.64 23.97 39.61
C HIS A 81 36.84 23.20 39.04
N LYS A 82 37.96 23.92 38.91
CA LYS A 82 39.29 23.52 38.42
C LYS A 82 39.51 23.62 36.91
N LYS A 83 39.68 24.86 36.44
CA LYS A 83 40.70 25.19 35.43
C LYS A 83 41.53 26.37 35.92
N GLU A 84 42.46 26.07 36.81
CA GLU A 84 43.73 26.79 36.85
C GLU A 84 44.81 25.71 36.78
N GLU A 85 45.80 25.95 35.92
CA GLU A 85 46.94 25.09 35.63
C GLU A 85 46.68 23.90 34.69
N GLU A 86 46.74 24.17 33.38
CA GLU A 86 47.65 23.40 32.53
C GLU A 86 48.14 24.28 31.39
N LYS A 87 49.45 24.20 31.18
CA LYS A 87 50.33 25.20 30.56
C LYS A 87 50.23 25.21 29.03
N GLU A 88 50.48 26.40 28.50
CA GLU A 88 51.02 26.65 27.17
C GLU A 88 52.19 25.70 26.87
N GLY A 89 52.13 25.04 25.72
CA GLY A 89 53.26 24.28 25.18
C GLY A 89 52.85 22.91 24.64
N ASP A 90 52.10 22.89 23.56
CA ASP A 90 52.22 21.85 22.53
C ASP A 90 51.88 22.50 21.20
N GLU A 91 52.79 22.41 20.24
CA GLU A 91 52.55 22.81 18.85
C GLU A 91 51.25 22.15 18.37
N GLU A 92 50.23 22.95 18.05
CA GLU A 92 48.96 22.46 17.52
C GLU A 92 49.21 21.83 16.15
N ASP A 93 49.35 20.50 16.14
CA ASP A 93 49.25 19.68 14.94
C ASP A 93 47.96 20.07 14.19
N GLY A 94 48.08 20.66 13.00
CA GLY A 94 46.95 21.22 12.24
C GLY A 94 45.81 20.22 12.00
N SER A 95 46.13 18.92 12.04
CA SER A 95 45.17 17.82 12.01
C SER A 95 44.21 17.83 13.21
N LYS A 96 44.66 18.23 14.41
CA LYS A 96 43.87 18.18 15.66
C LYS A 96 42.75 19.24 15.69
N GLY A 97 42.99 20.42 15.13
CA GLY A 97 41.98 21.48 14.98
C GLY A 97 40.88 21.11 13.98
N GLN A 98 41.28 20.59 12.82
CA GLN A 98 40.37 20.11 11.77
C GLN A 98 39.47 18.97 12.25
N TRP A 99 40.01 18.05 13.05
CA TRP A 99 39.26 16.95 13.68
C TRP A 99 38.15 17.45 14.61
N ASN A 100 38.45 18.47 15.42
CA ASN A 100 37.47 19.06 16.32
C ASN A 100 36.34 19.70 15.52
N GLU A 101 36.62 20.35 14.39
CA GLU A 101 35.61 20.99 13.55
C GLU A 101 34.73 19.96 12.82
N LEU A 102 35.31 18.89 12.25
CA LEU A 102 34.53 17.81 11.63
C LEU A 102 33.56 17.15 12.61
N VAL A 103 33.97 16.96 13.87
CA VAL A 103 33.13 16.36 14.90
C VAL A 103 32.15 17.41 15.46
N ASP A 104 32.63 18.51 16.01
CA ASP A 104 31.82 19.47 16.76
C ASP A 104 30.93 20.35 15.89
N LEU A 105 31.23 20.49 14.59
CA LEU A 105 30.37 21.21 13.63
C LEU A 105 29.62 20.24 12.72
N VAL A 106 30.31 19.46 11.88
CA VAL A 106 29.69 18.68 10.80
C VAL A 106 28.87 17.50 11.34
N LEU A 107 29.49 16.62 12.13
CA LEU A 107 28.78 15.48 12.73
C LEU A 107 27.69 15.96 13.70
N ARG A 108 27.96 17.01 14.49
CA ARG A 108 26.95 17.60 15.38
C ARG A 108 25.73 18.08 14.60
N ALA A 109 25.93 18.81 13.49
CA ALA A 109 24.84 19.28 12.64
C ALA A 109 23.99 18.10 12.12
N TYR A 110 24.65 17.05 11.63
CA TYR A 110 23.97 15.83 11.19
C TYR A 110 23.15 15.17 12.31
N CYS A 111 23.74 14.98 13.49
CA CYS A 111 23.06 14.35 14.63
C CYS A 111 21.88 15.19 15.12
N LEU A 112 21.99 16.51 15.16
CA LEU A 112 20.88 17.40 15.53
C LEU A 112 19.71 17.28 14.56
N ALA A 113 19.99 17.32 13.26
CA ALA A 113 18.97 17.17 12.22
C ALA A 113 18.31 15.78 12.26
N LEU A 114 19.08 14.72 12.51
CA LEU A 114 18.57 13.37 12.68
C LEU A 114 17.65 13.26 13.90
N ILE A 115 18.08 13.75 15.06
CA ILE A 115 17.26 13.76 16.29
C ILE A 115 15.94 14.49 16.04
N LYS A 116 16.00 15.66 15.37
CA LYS A 116 14.79 16.43 15.08
C LYS A 116 13.88 15.76 14.06
N ALA A 117 14.44 15.11 13.04
CA ALA A 117 13.66 14.30 12.11
C ALA A 117 12.92 13.16 12.86
N CYS A 118 13.60 12.50 13.81
CA CYS A 118 12.97 11.49 14.65
C CYS A 118 11.84 12.07 15.53
N ASP A 119 12.01 13.26 16.09
CA ASP A 119 10.96 13.97 16.83
C ASP A 119 9.73 14.27 15.96
N ARG A 120 9.92 14.74 14.73
CA ARG A 120 8.83 14.99 13.77
C ARG A 120 8.10 13.71 13.41
N ILE A 121 8.84 12.64 13.10
CA ILE A 121 8.27 11.33 12.80
C ILE A 121 7.50 10.77 13.99
N ASN A 122 8.08 10.82 15.20
CA ASN A 122 7.43 10.34 16.41
C ASN A 122 6.14 11.11 16.69
N SER A 123 6.19 12.44 16.61
CA SER A 123 5.04 13.32 16.80
C SER A 123 3.93 13.01 15.80
N LYS A 124 4.29 12.75 14.53
CA LYS A 124 3.32 12.42 13.48
C LYS A 124 2.67 11.05 13.68
N VAL A 125 3.45 10.03 14.03
CA VAL A 125 2.90 8.70 14.32
C VAL A 125 1.99 8.77 15.56
N CYS A 126 2.39 9.49 16.60
CA CYS A 126 1.61 9.68 17.81
C CYS A 126 0.31 10.49 17.61
N SER A 127 0.17 11.26 16.52
CA SER A 127 -1.04 12.03 16.25
C SER A 127 -2.15 11.18 15.63
N GLU A 128 -1.83 10.00 15.10
CA GLU A 128 -2.75 9.14 14.37
C GLU A 128 -2.92 7.79 15.06
N TYR A 129 -3.76 6.93 14.47
CA TYR A 129 -3.97 5.58 14.97
C TYR A 129 -2.84 4.64 14.56
N PHE A 130 -2.22 3.99 15.55
CA PHE A 130 -1.23 2.94 15.39
C PHE A 130 -1.24 2.00 16.61
N HIS A 131 -0.69 0.80 16.45
CA HIS A 131 -0.50 -0.16 17.54
C HIS A 131 0.93 -0.08 18.10
N GLU A 132 1.06 0.42 19.34
CA GLU A 132 2.35 0.51 20.05
C GLU A 132 2.98 -0.89 20.22
N GLU A 133 4.30 -0.98 19.99
CA GLU A 133 5.10 -2.22 20.00
C GLU A 133 4.80 -3.24 18.86
N GLU A 134 3.80 -3.00 18.03
CA GLU A 134 3.50 -3.78 16.82
C GLU A 134 3.87 -3.01 15.55
N ASP A 135 3.27 -1.83 15.38
CA ASP A 135 3.52 -0.93 14.24
C ASP A 135 4.79 -0.09 14.42
N PHE A 136 4.95 0.44 15.62
CA PHE A 136 5.98 1.44 15.95
C PHE A 136 6.21 1.50 17.46
N VAL A 137 7.39 1.95 17.88
CA VAL A 137 7.74 2.13 19.30
C VAL A 137 8.07 3.58 19.56
N THR A 138 7.19 4.27 20.29
CA THR A 138 7.29 5.71 20.58
C THR A 138 8.01 6.00 21.89
N GLN A 139 8.29 4.98 22.70
CA GLN A 139 8.89 5.13 24.02
C GLN A 139 10.28 5.82 24.00
N LEU A 140 10.37 6.99 24.64
CA LEU A 140 11.58 7.82 24.67
C LEU A 140 12.49 7.60 25.90
N TYR A 141 12.10 6.75 26.85
CA TYR A 141 12.93 6.42 28.02
C TYR A 141 13.43 7.63 28.83
N ASN A 142 12.59 8.66 28.97
CA ASN A 142 12.91 9.94 29.62
C ASN A 142 14.06 10.73 28.93
N ARG A 143 14.22 10.54 27.63
CA ARG A 143 15.00 11.41 26.75
C ARG A 143 14.04 12.37 26.03
N ASN A 144 14.50 13.59 25.76
CA ASN A 144 13.77 14.57 24.95
C ASN A 144 14.46 14.65 23.58
N LEU A 145 13.74 14.37 22.50
CA LEU A 145 14.26 14.43 21.11
C LEU A 145 14.30 15.87 20.56
N LEU A 146 14.56 16.87 21.42
CA LEU A 146 14.54 18.29 21.09
C LEU A 146 13.15 18.76 20.62
N ALA A 147 12.08 18.26 21.27
CA ALA A 147 10.70 18.61 20.97
C ALA A 147 10.46 20.13 21.06
N ASP A 148 11.07 20.78 22.07
CA ASP A 148 10.94 22.21 22.34
C ASP A 148 11.72 23.12 21.38
N VAL A 149 12.58 22.55 20.52
CA VAL A 149 13.41 23.30 19.58
C VAL A 149 12.77 23.25 18.19
N GLY A 150 12.50 24.39 17.57
CA GLY A 150 12.05 24.45 16.18
C GLY A 150 13.08 23.93 15.18
N SER A 151 12.68 23.69 13.94
CA SER A 151 13.61 23.20 12.91
C SER A 151 14.56 24.29 12.38
N ASP A 152 14.13 25.55 12.30
CA ASP A 152 14.93 26.65 11.72
C ASP A 152 16.32 26.81 12.35
N PRO A 153 16.49 26.79 13.69
CA PRO A 153 17.80 26.86 14.31
C PRO A 153 18.73 25.69 13.95
N ILE A 154 18.16 24.52 13.65
CA ILE A 154 18.93 23.33 13.24
C ILE A 154 19.32 23.45 11.76
N GLN A 155 18.42 23.98 10.92
CA GLN A 155 18.73 24.29 9.52
C GLN A 155 19.89 25.28 9.41
N LEU A 156 19.93 26.32 10.26
CA LEU A 156 21.07 27.25 10.31
C LEU A 156 22.39 26.55 10.66
N ILE A 157 22.39 25.61 11.61
CA ILE A 157 23.60 24.85 11.98
C ILE A 157 24.04 23.93 10.82
N LEU A 158 23.10 23.37 10.05
CA LEU A 158 23.42 22.62 8.84
C LEU A 158 24.06 23.52 7.77
N ASP A 159 23.50 24.70 7.54
CA ASP A 159 24.04 25.67 6.58
C ASP A 159 25.43 26.19 6.99
N ASP A 160 25.69 26.38 8.29
CA ASP A 160 27.00 26.71 8.82
C ASP A 160 28.03 25.60 8.54
N ALA A 161 27.65 24.34 8.75
CA ALA A 161 28.48 23.18 8.48
C ALA A 161 28.77 23.00 6.98
N LEU A 162 27.76 23.19 6.12
CA LEU A 162 27.91 23.19 4.67
C LEU A 162 28.85 24.32 4.20
N SER A 163 28.66 25.52 4.73
CA SER A 163 29.51 26.68 4.42
C SER A 163 30.97 26.45 4.83
N TRP A 164 31.20 25.76 5.95
CA TRP A 164 32.56 25.37 6.37
C TRP A 164 33.18 24.35 5.40
N LEU A 165 32.44 23.32 4.97
CA LEU A 165 32.91 22.34 3.97
C LEU A 165 33.20 22.99 2.61
N ASP A 166 32.48 24.04 2.24
CA ASP A 166 32.74 24.78 1.01
C ASP A 166 34.01 25.64 1.09
N ARG A 167 34.30 26.24 2.25
CA ARG A 167 35.57 26.96 2.47
C ARG A 167 36.78 26.02 2.39
N GLN A 168 36.66 24.81 2.93
CA GLN A 168 37.70 23.78 2.86
C GLN A 168 38.06 23.38 1.42
N LYS A 169 37.18 23.63 0.43
CA LYS A 169 37.47 23.42 -1.00
C LYS A 169 38.56 24.35 -1.53
N GLN A 170 38.65 25.56 -0.95
CA GLN A 170 39.46 26.66 -1.48
C GLN A 170 40.88 26.68 -0.88
N GLU A 171 41.11 25.96 0.22
CA GLU A 171 42.39 25.92 0.94
C GLU A 171 43.32 24.83 0.35
N GLN A 172 44.55 25.18 -0.03
CA GLN A 172 45.53 24.21 -0.58
C GLN A 172 46.32 23.42 0.49
N SER A 173 46.27 23.80 1.76
CA SER A 173 47.07 23.19 2.84
C SER A 173 46.14 22.77 3.98
N GLY A 174 46.01 21.46 4.20
CA GLY A 174 45.15 20.90 5.24
C GLY A 174 43.70 20.62 4.83
N ALA A 175 43.32 20.72 3.56
CA ALA A 175 41.95 20.46 3.12
C ALA A 175 41.50 19.00 3.32
N VAL A 176 40.23 18.80 3.66
CA VAL A 176 39.56 17.50 3.65
C VAL A 176 39.61 16.93 2.23
N ASP A 177 39.93 15.65 2.10
CA ASP A 177 39.97 14.96 0.80
C ASP A 177 38.66 15.18 0.02
N GLU A 178 38.75 15.59 -1.24
CA GLU A 178 37.59 15.99 -2.06
C GLU A 178 36.45 14.96 -2.09
N PRO A 179 36.69 13.65 -2.29
CA PRO A 179 35.62 12.64 -2.25
C PRO A 179 34.98 12.50 -0.86
N ILE A 180 35.74 12.69 0.22
CA ILE A 180 35.22 12.67 1.60
C ILE A 180 34.38 13.92 1.86
N ARG A 181 34.84 15.08 1.40
CA ARG A 181 34.14 16.36 1.49
C ARG A 181 32.80 16.31 0.76
N GLU A 182 32.79 15.84 -0.49
CA GLU A 182 31.57 15.66 -1.29
C GLU A 182 30.60 14.68 -0.63
N ALA A 183 31.12 13.57 -0.08
CA ALA A 183 30.33 12.60 0.68
C ALA A 183 29.66 13.24 1.91
N LEU A 184 30.38 14.07 2.68
CA LEU A 184 29.85 14.79 3.84
C LEU A 184 28.78 15.82 3.45
N VAL A 185 29.02 16.59 2.38
CA VAL A 185 28.05 17.57 1.86
C VAL A 185 26.73 16.90 1.52
N HIS A 186 26.74 15.78 0.79
CA HIS A 186 25.50 15.09 0.44
C HIS A 186 24.75 14.50 1.64
N ARG A 187 25.45 14.09 2.71
CA ARG A 187 24.83 13.62 3.96
C ARG A 187 24.14 14.75 4.73
N LEU A 188 24.76 15.93 4.77
CA LEU A 188 24.17 17.11 5.40
C LEU A 188 22.99 17.66 4.58
N LEU A 189 23.14 17.76 3.26
CA LEU A 189 22.06 18.15 2.37
C LEU A 189 20.88 17.19 2.48
N PHE A 190 21.11 15.87 2.46
CA PHE A 190 20.05 14.89 2.69
C PHE A 190 19.27 15.16 3.99
N ARG A 191 19.97 15.44 5.10
CA ARG A 191 19.31 15.76 6.38
C ARG A 191 18.52 17.06 6.34
N ARG A 192 19.07 18.09 5.68
CA ARG A 192 18.42 19.38 5.47
C ARG A 192 17.09 19.20 4.72
N GLU A 193 17.14 18.51 3.59
CA GLU A 193 15.98 18.29 2.73
C GLU A 193 14.95 17.35 3.38
N LEU A 194 15.39 16.30 4.07
CA LEU A 194 14.49 15.41 4.82
C LEU A 194 13.76 16.18 5.93
N LEU A 195 14.47 16.97 6.74
CA LEU A 195 13.86 17.74 7.82
C LEU A 195 12.87 18.78 7.26
N SER A 196 13.24 19.49 6.18
CA SER A 196 12.33 20.40 5.48
C SER A 196 11.08 19.67 5.01
N GLY A 197 11.21 18.47 4.43
CA GLY A 197 10.07 17.66 3.99
C GLY A 197 9.14 17.26 5.13
N LEU A 198 9.70 16.86 6.28
CA LEU A 198 8.91 16.52 7.48
C LEU A 198 8.19 17.74 8.09
N ASP A 199 8.77 18.94 7.98
CA ASP A 199 8.13 20.16 8.47
C ASP A 199 6.92 20.58 7.63
N VAL A 200 6.88 20.19 6.34
CA VAL A 200 5.73 20.45 5.45
C VAL A 200 4.44 19.82 5.98
N ASP A 201 4.51 18.80 6.83
CA ASP A 201 3.33 18.19 7.46
C ASP A 201 2.53 19.17 8.33
N THR A 202 3.20 20.20 8.86
CA THR A 202 2.55 21.27 9.63
C THR A 202 1.75 22.23 8.76
N MET A 203 1.91 22.17 7.44
CA MET A 203 1.19 23.01 6.48
C MET A 203 -0.10 22.31 6.00
N PRO A 204 -1.12 23.09 5.58
CA PRO A 204 -2.33 22.54 4.96
C PRO A 204 -2.00 21.65 3.75
N ALA A 205 -2.76 20.56 3.57
CA ALA A 205 -2.50 19.53 2.56
C ALA A 205 -2.21 20.11 1.15
N LYS A 206 -3.00 21.07 0.68
CA LYS A 206 -2.86 21.68 -0.66
C LYS A 206 -1.58 22.52 -0.84
N GLN A 207 -0.96 22.97 0.24
CA GLN A 207 0.25 23.79 0.19
C GLN A 207 1.52 22.95 0.32
N ARG A 208 1.38 21.63 0.50
CA ARG A 208 2.52 20.74 0.69
C ARG A 208 3.32 20.59 -0.60
N SER A 209 4.63 20.79 -0.49
CA SER A 209 5.58 20.65 -1.59
C SER A 209 6.31 19.31 -1.52
N ILE A 210 6.41 18.62 -2.66
CA ILE A 210 7.20 17.38 -2.81
C ILE A 210 8.69 17.63 -3.03
N GLN A 211 9.08 18.89 -3.28
CA GLN A 211 10.46 19.24 -3.65
C GLN A 211 11.52 18.80 -2.63
N PRO A 212 11.30 18.93 -1.30
CA PRO A 212 12.28 18.46 -0.32
C PRO A 212 12.53 16.94 -0.42
N PHE A 213 11.49 16.12 -0.58
CA PHE A 213 11.64 14.68 -0.72
C PHE A 213 12.30 14.27 -2.05
N LEU A 214 12.01 14.97 -3.16
CA LEU A 214 12.70 14.78 -4.44
C LEU A 214 14.19 15.14 -4.34
N ALA A 215 14.52 16.24 -3.66
CA ALA A 215 15.91 16.62 -3.41
C ALA A 215 16.62 15.60 -2.51
N ALA A 216 15.95 15.08 -1.47
CA ALA A 216 16.47 14.02 -0.62
C ALA A 216 16.77 12.73 -1.40
N LEU A 217 15.91 12.33 -2.34
CA LEU A 217 16.13 11.17 -3.24
C LEU A 217 17.40 11.34 -4.09
N ARG A 218 17.61 12.54 -4.66
CA ARG A 218 18.83 12.84 -5.43
C ARG A 218 20.09 12.69 -4.58
N HIS A 219 20.05 13.12 -3.32
CA HIS A 219 21.17 12.98 -2.39
C HIS A 219 21.39 11.53 -1.94
N LEU A 220 20.34 10.74 -1.73
CA LEU A 220 20.47 9.31 -1.40
C LEU A 220 21.25 8.53 -2.49
N GLY A 221 20.96 8.78 -3.76
CA GLY A 221 21.70 8.15 -4.87
C GLY A 221 23.19 8.53 -4.92
N ARG A 222 23.56 9.73 -4.43
CA ARG A 222 24.96 10.15 -4.28
C ARG A 222 25.62 9.54 -3.04
N ILE A 223 24.88 9.45 -1.93
CA ILE A 223 25.33 8.80 -0.70
C ILE A 223 25.68 7.34 -1.00
N GLU A 224 24.79 6.59 -1.69
CA GLU A 224 25.00 5.19 -2.05
C GLU A 224 26.34 4.96 -2.78
N LYS A 225 26.65 5.82 -3.76
CA LYS A 225 27.91 5.75 -4.52
C LYS A 225 29.15 5.98 -3.64
N SER A 226 29.03 6.78 -2.58
CA SER A 226 30.15 7.12 -1.67
C SER A 226 30.36 6.15 -0.50
N MET A 227 29.43 5.21 -0.25
CA MET A 227 29.47 4.36 0.95
C MET A 227 30.72 3.49 1.09
N HIS A 228 31.32 3.11 -0.04
CA HIS A 228 32.53 2.26 -0.07
C HIS A 228 33.78 2.95 0.51
N LEU A 229 33.76 4.27 0.70
CA LEU A 229 34.88 5.02 1.29
C LEU A 229 34.88 4.94 2.83
N GLY A 230 33.78 4.47 3.44
CA GLY A 230 33.59 4.37 4.89
C GLY A 230 34.25 3.14 5.55
N LYS A 231 34.49 3.19 6.86
CA LYS A 231 35.04 2.08 7.67
C LYS A 231 34.21 1.76 8.92
N SER A 232 34.00 0.49 9.24
CA SER A 232 33.17 0.13 10.41
C SER A 232 33.75 0.68 11.73
N VAL A 233 32.89 1.33 12.54
CA VAL A 233 33.24 1.93 13.83
C VAL A 233 32.38 1.34 14.96
N PRO A 234 32.56 0.07 15.34
CA PRO A 234 31.74 -0.57 16.37
C PRO A 234 31.90 0.07 17.75
N GLU A 235 33.04 0.71 18.03
CA GLU A 235 33.33 1.34 19.32
C GLU A 235 32.47 2.59 19.59
N ALA A 236 31.84 3.16 18.55
CA ALA A 236 30.94 4.31 18.66
C ALA A 236 29.57 3.94 19.29
N PHE A 237 29.27 2.65 19.43
CA PHE A 237 27.97 2.14 19.85
C PHE A 237 28.09 1.20 21.06
N SER A 238 27.12 1.27 21.97
CA SER A 238 27.10 0.40 23.15
C SER A 238 25.68 0.11 23.64
N TRP A 239 25.31 -1.17 23.65
CA TRP A 239 24.07 -1.64 24.29
C TRP A 239 24.06 -1.40 25.80
N LYS A 240 25.22 -1.17 26.44
CA LYS A 240 25.31 -0.88 27.88
C LYS A 240 24.59 0.42 28.26
N ILE A 241 24.36 1.34 27.32
CA ILE A 241 23.61 2.58 27.53
C ILE A 241 22.18 2.27 28.01
N GLN A 242 21.60 1.14 27.60
CA GLN A 242 20.27 0.70 28.05
C GLN A 242 20.14 0.62 29.57
N ARG A 243 21.24 0.37 30.31
CA ARG A 243 21.24 0.35 31.79
C ARG A 243 20.99 1.72 32.43
N ARG A 244 21.16 2.81 31.66
CA ARG A 244 20.96 4.20 32.09
C ARG A 244 19.63 4.77 31.58
N LEU A 245 18.91 4.03 30.74
CA LEU A 245 17.58 4.40 30.25
C LEU A 245 16.53 4.07 31.31
N ALA A 246 15.47 4.88 31.38
CA ALA A 246 14.33 4.61 32.25
C ALA A 246 13.48 3.48 31.66
N SER A 247 13.96 2.24 31.79
CA SER A 247 13.33 1.02 31.26
C SER A 247 13.08 0.01 32.37
N THR A 248 11.89 -0.60 32.37
CA THR A 248 11.56 -1.78 33.18
C THR A 248 11.88 -3.09 32.44
N VAL A 249 12.18 -3.01 31.14
CA VAL A 249 12.50 -4.16 30.28
C VAL A 249 14.01 -4.46 30.35
N PRO A 250 14.42 -5.73 30.45
CA PRO A 250 15.83 -6.12 30.43
C PRO A 250 16.56 -5.64 29.18
N PRO A 251 17.89 -5.40 29.26
CA PRO A 251 18.66 -5.00 28.09
C PRO A 251 18.61 -6.06 26.98
N ARG A 252 18.38 -5.61 25.74
CA ARG A 252 18.30 -6.44 24.54
C ARG A 252 19.47 -6.15 23.59
N PRO A 253 19.87 -7.13 22.75
CA PRO A 253 20.91 -6.90 21.75
C PRO A 253 20.58 -5.71 20.83
N MET A 254 21.63 -5.09 20.30
CA MET A 254 21.47 -4.02 19.31
C MET A 254 20.97 -4.61 17.99
N VAL A 255 20.08 -3.87 17.31
CA VAL A 255 19.60 -4.25 15.99
C VAL A 255 20.60 -3.77 14.94
N HIS A 256 20.94 -4.67 14.02
CA HIS A 256 21.83 -4.38 12.91
C HIS A 256 21.05 -4.37 11.60
N VAL A 257 21.10 -3.24 10.89
CA VAL A 257 20.56 -3.07 9.54
C VAL A 257 21.73 -2.88 8.59
N SER A 258 21.73 -3.58 7.46
CA SER A 258 22.77 -3.40 6.46
C SER A 258 22.67 -2.01 5.84
N ALA A 259 23.80 -1.45 5.44
CA ALA A 259 23.80 -0.09 4.90
C ALA A 259 23.02 -0.01 3.57
N ALA A 260 23.03 -1.09 2.77
CA ALA A 260 22.21 -1.21 1.56
C ALA A 260 20.71 -1.23 1.88
N ASP A 261 20.29 -1.99 2.89
CA ASP A 261 18.88 -2.02 3.31
C ASP A 261 18.43 -0.68 3.89
N ALA A 262 19.32 0.04 4.59
CA ALA A 262 19.05 1.37 5.12
C ALA A 262 18.81 2.39 3.99
N ILE A 263 19.68 2.43 2.98
CA ILE A 263 19.48 3.29 1.79
C ILE A 263 18.20 2.89 1.06
N ALA A 264 17.97 1.59 0.84
CA ALA A 264 16.76 1.12 0.16
C ALA A 264 15.48 1.51 0.92
N HIS A 265 15.49 1.43 2.26
CA HIS A 265 14.37 1.88 3.09
C HIS A 265 14.16 3.39 2.99
N MET A 266 15.21 4.19 3.08
CA MET A 266 15.10 5.64 3.03
C MET A 266 14.70 6.16 1.64
N THR A 267 15.17 5.50 0.58
CA THR A 267 14.71 5.75 -0.80
C THR A 267 13.22 5.47 -0.92
N ARG A 268 12.73 4.34 -0.38
CA ARG A 268 11.28 4.06 -0.34
C ARG A 268 10.52 5.08 0.48
N PHE A 269 11.03 5.46 1.66
CA PHE A 269 10.43 6.48 2.53
C PHE A 269 10.19 7.79 1.76
N CYS A 270 11.22 8.34 1.12
CA CYS A 270 11.10 9.58 0.37
C CYS A 270 10.21 9.43 -0.86
N GLN A 271 10.29 8.29 -1.57
CA GLN A 271 9.44 8.03 -2.73
C GLN A 271 7.97 7.92 -2.34
N ASP A 272 7.66 7.18 -1.28
CA ASP A 272 6.31 7.04 -0.75
C ASP A 272 5.76 8.41 -0.34
N ALA A 273 6.56 9.27 0.30
CA ALA A 273 6.16 10.63 0.67
C ALA A 273 5.85 11.51 -0.56
N VAL A 274 6.60 11.36 -1.66
CA VAL A 274 6.29 12.01 -2.94
C VAL A 274 4.99 11.48 -3.53
N ASP A 275 4.80 10.15 -3.51
CA ASP A 275 3.66 9.49 -4.15
C ASP A 275 2.34 9.78 -3.44
N VAL A 276 2.36 10.06 -2.12
CA VAL A 276 1.21 10.54 -1.35
C VAL A 276 0.58 11.79 -1.99
N GLN A 277 1.36 12.65 -2.66
CA GLN A 277 0.82 13.84 -3.33
C GLN A 277 -0.18 13.50 -4.43
N GLN A 278 -0.04 12.35 -5.08
CA GLN A 278 -0.98 11.88 -6.12
C GLN A 278 -2.38 11.63 -5.53
N ILE A 279 -2.48 11.37 -4.22
CA ILE A 279 -3.76 11.15 -3.51
C ILE A 279 -4.47 12.48 -3.22
N LEU A 280 -3.74 13.61 -3.13
CA LEU A 280 -4.34 14.92 -2.83
C LEU A 280 -5.22 15.47 -3.95
N GLU A 281 -5.04 14.98 -5.18
CA GLU A 281 -5.91 15.33 -6.28
C GLU A 281 -7.23 14.55 -6.18
N TYR A 282 -8.23 15.15 -5.53
CA TYR A 282 -9.53 14.52 -5.36
C TYR A 282 -10.27 14.35 -6.69
N ARG A 283 -10.39 13.09 -7.14
CA ARG A 283 -11.12 12.70 -8.37
C ARG A 283 -12.32 11.81 -8.07
N GLY A 284 -12.96 12.02 -6.93
CA GLY A 284 -14.11 11.26 -6.46
C GLY A 284 -13.77 10.07 -5.55
N PRO A 285 -14.75 9.53 -4.80
CA PRO A 285 -14.51 8.49 -3.79
C PRO A 285 -13.92 7.19 -4.32
N TYR A 286 -14.36 6.73 -5.50
CA TYR A 286 -13.80 5.51 -6.10
C TYR A 286 -12.30 5.64 -6.38
N ASN A 287 -11.89 6.73 -7.03
CA ASN A 287 -10.48 6.97 -7.38
C ASN A 287 -9.61 7.15 -6.13
N LEU A 288 -10.12 7.89 -5.14
CA LEU A 288 -9.44 8.06 -3.85
C LEU A 288 -9.17 6.70 -3.20
N GLN A 289 -10.19 5.85 -3.13
CA GLN A 289 -10.07 4.51 -2.56
C GLN A 289 -9.06 3.64 -3.32
N THR A 290 -9.09 3.65 -4.66
CA THR A 290 -8.15 2.89 -5.49
C THR A 290 -6.70 3.31 -5.25
N PHE A 291 -6.43 4.61 -5.16
CA PHE A 291 -5.07 5.11 -4.95
C PHE A 291 -4.56 4.93 -3.52
N VAL A 292 -5.42 5.14 -2.52
CA VAL A 292 -5.08 4.82 -1.13
C VAL A 292 -4.78 3.33 -1.00
N TRP A 293 -5.59 2.46 -1.63
CA TRP A 293 -5.34 1.03 -1.63
C TRP A 293 -4.01 0.68 -2.29
N ALA A 294 -3.75 1.19 -3.51
CA ALA A 294 -2.53 0.92 -4.26
C ALA A 294 -1.24 1.34 -3.50
N LEU A 295 -1.28 2.47 -2.77
CA LEU A 295 -0.16 2.90 -1.93
C LEU A 295 0.00 1.99 -0.71
N GLN A 296 -1.10 1.71 0.01
CA GLN A 296 -1.06 0.99 1.29
C GLN A 296 -0.81 -0.52 1.12
N SER A 297 -1.13 -1.09 -0.04
CA SER A 297 -0.90 -2.49 -0.36
C SER A 297 0.50 -2.80 -0.89
N ARG A 298 1.39 -1.80 -0.97
CA ARG A 298 2.78 -1.99 -1.42
C ARG A 298 3.49 -3.06 -0.58
N LYS A 299 4.41 -3.78 -1.24
CA LYS A 299 5.29 -4.76 -0.59
C LYS A 299 6.75 -4.37 -0.85
N PRO A 300 7.57 -4.08 0.17
CA PRO A 300 7.21 -3.97 1.59
C PRO A 300 6.17 -2.88 1.88
N GLN A 301 5.43 -3.03 2.98
CA GLN A 301 4.41 -2.06 3.40
C GLN A 301 5.04 -0.68 3.64
N PRO A 302 4.33 0.43 3.33
CA PRO A 302 4.78 1.76 3.72
C PRO A 302 5.05 1.85 5.21
N CYS A 303 6.09 2.60 5.60
CA CYS A 303 6.48 2.71 7.01
C CYS A 303 5.41 3.43 7.85
N ALA A 304 5.50 3.31 9.18
CA ALA A 304 4.52 3.88 10.11
C ALA A 304 4.28 5.38 9.88
N TYR A 305 5.33 6.15 9.57
CA TYR A 305 5.21 7.56 9.24
C TYR A 305 4.33 7.81 8.01
N ILE A 306 4.59 7.13 6.88
CA ILE A 306 3.80 7.30 5.66
C ILE A 306 2.35 6.89 5.88
N ARG A 307 2.11 5.80 6.62
CA ARG A 307 0.76 5.37 6.98
C ARG A 307 0.02 6.44 7.78
N SER A 308 0.70 7.05 8.76
CA SER A 308 0.16 8.15 9.57
C SER A 308 -0.06 9.41 8.74
N LEU A 309 0.84 9.72 7.81
CA LEU A 309 0.71 10.82 6.87
C LEU A 309 -0.56 10.66 6.03
N VAL A 310 -0.77 9.49 5.42
CA VAL A 310 -1.98 9.20 4.64
C VAL A 310 -3.24 9.26 5.50
N GLN A 311 -3.24 8.68 6.71
CA GLN A 311 -4.39 8.75 7.63
C GLN A 311 -4.83 10.20 7.88
N SER A 312 -3.88 11.08 8.16
CA SER A 312 -4.16 12.49 8.41
C SER A 312 -4.60 13.30 7.20
N LEU A 313 -4.38 12.77 6.00
CA LEU A 313 -4.85 13.36 4.77
C LEU A 313 -6.27 12.87 4.43
N ILE A 314 -6.61 11.61 4.77
CA ILE A 314 -7.93 11.06 4.45
C ILE A 314 -9.02 11.81 5.20
N VAL A 315 -8.91 12.02 6.51
CA VAL A 315 -9.87 12.84 7.27
C VAL A 315 -9.12 13.70 8.29
N ASN A 316 -9.22 15.03 8.19
CA ASN A 316 -8.77 15.97 9.19
C ASN A 316 -9.74 17.14 9.32
N ASP A 317 -10.10 17.55 10.54
CA ASP A 317 -11.04 18.65 10.80
C ASP A 317 -12.36 18.57 10.02
N MET A 318 -12.93 17.35 9.89
CA MET A 318 -14.14 17.06 9.10
C MET A 318 -14.01 17.33 7.59
N GLU A 319 -12.79 17.45 7.08
CA GLU A 319 -12.48 17.57 5.66
C GLU A 319 -11.65 16.38 5.16
N ILE A 320 -11.95 15.95 3.94
CA ILE A 320 -11.22 14.96 3.16
C ILE A 320 -10.17 15.69 2.33
N LEU A 321 -8.90 15.31 2.49
CA LEU A 321 -7.74 15.90 1.79
C LEU A 321 -7.62 17.43 1.98
N GLY A 322 -8.19 17.98 3.07
CA GLY A 322 -8.28 19.42 3.32
C GLY A 322 -9.01 20.20 2.21
N SER A 323 -9.99 19.55 1.57
CA SER A 323 -10.62 20.09 0.35
C SER A 323 -12.11 19.84 0.23
N VAL A 324 -12.61 18.72 0.74
CA VAL A 324 -14.01 18.28 0.59
C VAL A 324 -14.56 17.97 1.97
N ASP A 325 -15.63 18.64 2.40
CA ASP A 325 -16.30 18.28 3.65
C ASP A 325 -16.78 16.82 3.64
N VAL A 326 -16.66 16.12 4.77
CA VAL A 326 -17.08 14.71 4.92
C VAL A 326 -18.49 14.48 4.38
N LYS A 327 -19.44 15.38 4.63
CA LYS A 327 -20.82 15.28 4.11
C LYS A 327 -20.85 15.24 2.58
N TYR A 328 -20.12 16.14 1.93
CA TYR A 328 -20.09 16.20 0.47
C TYR A 328 -19.33 15.01 -0.12
N PHE A 329 -18.36 14.44 0.57
CA PHE A 329 -17.74 13.17 0.17
C PHE A 329 -18.75 12.01 0.14
N PHE A 330 -19.63 11.90 1.15
CA PHE A 330 -20.73 10.92 1.12
C PHE A 330 -21.72 11.20 -0.01
N PHE A 331 -22.02 12.48 -0.28
CA PHE A 331 -22.90 12.84 -1.40
C PHE A 331 -22.28 12.49 -2.75
N ASP A 332 -20.98 12.70 -2.93
CA ASP A 332 -20.26 12.27 -4.13
C ASP A 332 -20.30 10.74 -4.27
N SER A 333 -20.14 10.00 -3.18
CA SER A 333 -20.21 8.52 -3.19
C SER A 333 -21.60 8.02 -3.60
N LEU A 334 -22.65 8.63 -3.04
CA LEU A 334 -24.04 8.35 -3.42
C LEU A 334 -24.30 8.73 -4.88
N ALA A 335 -23.83 9.90 -5.33
CA ALA A 335 -24.00 10.37 -6.70
C ALA A 335 -23.30 9.46 -7.71
N GLU A 336 -22.09 9.01 -7.40
CA GLU A 336 -21.30 8.13 -8.26
C GLU A 336 -21.93 6.75 -8.43
N LEU A 337 -22.61 6.21 -7.42
CA LEU A 337 -23.12 4.83 -7.44
C LEU A 337 -24.63 4.70 -7.69
N VAL A 338 -25.46 5.48 -7.00
CA VAL A 338 -26.92 5.24 -6.89
C VAL A 338 -27.79 6.45 -7.23
N LEU A 339 -27.28 7.69 -7.10
CA LEU A 339 -28.04 8.93 -7.18
C LEU A 339 -27.45 9.94 -8.21
N PRO A 340 -27.24 9.56 -9.48
CA PRO A 340 -26.73 10.51 -10.48
C PRO A 340 -27.69 11.69 -10.66
N HIS A 341 -27.20 12.91 -10.46
CA HIS A 341 -27.95 14.16 -10.65
C HIS A 341 -29.35 14.14 -9.99
N ASN A 342 -29.42 13.72 -8.72
CA ASN A 342 -30.68 13.55 -8.00
C ASN A 342 -30.99 14.72 -7.05
N GLN A 343 -32.27 15.08 -6.93
CA GLN A 343 -32.77 16.14 -6.03
C GLN A 343 -32.42 15.93 -4.56
N LEU A 344 -32.20 14.68 -4.11
CA LEU A 344 -31.82 14.38 -2.73
C LEU A 344 -30.45 14.99 -2.35
N LEU A 345 -29.60 15.24 -3.34
CA LEU A 345 -28.24 15.78 -3.18
C LEU A 345 -28.16 17.28 -3.51
N ASP A 346 -29.29 17.93 -3.82
CA ASP A 346 -29.30 19.36 -4.18
C ASP A 346 -29.02 20.23 -2.95
N ARG A 347 -28.03 21.12 -3.08
CA ARG A 347 -27.67 22.11 -2.04
C ARG A 347 -28.82 23.04 -1.69
N LYS A 348 -29.75 23.28 -2.63
CA LYS A 348 -30.95 24.09 -2.37
C LYS A 348 -31.83 23.54 -1.25
N ASN A 349 -31.70 22.26 -0.92
CA ASN A 349 -32.44 21.68 0.20
C ASN A 349 -31.99 22.25 1.55
N GLU A 350 -30.72 22.65 1.66
CA GLU A 350 -30.11 23.19 2.88
C GLU A 350 -30.42 24.68 3.09
N GLU A 351 -30.76 25.38 2.01
CA GLU A 351 -31.10 26.82 2.05
C GLU A 351 -32.51 27.06 2.63
N VAL A 352 -33.32 26.02 2.75
CA VAL A 352 -34.71 26.11 3.21
C VAL A 352 -34.76 25.84 4.70
N GLU A 353 -35.12 26.85 5.51
CA GLU A 353 -35.21 26.70 6.97
C GLU A 353 -36.59 26.28 7.49
N ALA A 354 -37.62 26.29 6.63
CA ALA A 354 -39.00 26.03 7.02
C ALA A 354 -39.25 24.54 7.31
N PRO A 355 -39.58 24.13 8.56
CA PRO A 355 -39.68 22.71 8.91
C PRO A 355 -40.79 21.93 8.20
N SER A 356 -41.82 22.63 7.71
CA SER A 356 -42.94 22.05 6.95
C SER A 356 -42.61 21.81 5.48
N ASP A 357 -41.55 22.42 4.94
CA ASP A 357 -41.14 22.22 3.55
C ASP A 357 -40.45 20.85 3.40
N SER A 358 -40.80 20.11 2.35
CA SER A 358 -40.23 18.78 2.09
C SER A 358 -38.71 18.84 1.89
N ARG A 359 -38.18 19.95 1.36
CA ARG A 359 -36.74 20.15 1.12
C ARG A 359 -35.94 20.22 2.42
N PHE A 360 -36.43 20.92 3.44
CA PHE A 360 -35.83 20.92 4.77
C PHE A 360 -35.82 19.52 5.39
N GLN A 361 -36.93 18.78 5.23
CA GLN A 361 -37.05 17.42 5.74
C GLN A 361 -36.08 16.47 5.03
N ILE A 362 -35.93 16.59 3.70
CA ILE A 362 -34.94 15.85 2.91
C ILE A 362 -33.53 16.13 3.44
N ALA A 363 -33.13 17.40 3.57
CA ALA A 363 -31.81 17.77 4.09
C ALA A 363 -31.55 17.16 5.48
N LYS A 364 -32.54 17.23 6.39
CA LYS A 364 -32.44 16.64 7.73
C LYS A 364 -32.29 15.11 7.70
N HIS A 365 -33.03 14.41 6.84
CA HIS A 365 -32.92 12.96 6.71
C HIS A 365 -31.58 12.54 6.11
N MET A 366 -31.11 13.24 5.08
CA MET A 366 -29.80 13.02 4.46
C MET A 366 -28.65 13.27 5.45
N ASP A 367 -28.71 14.35 6.23
CA ASP A 367 -27.72 14.63 7.28
C ASP A 367 -27.67 13.55 8.36
N ASN A 368 -28.83 13.05 8.78
CA ASN A 368 -28.91 11.97 9.76
C ASN A 368 -28.38 10.66 9.19
N PHE A 369 -28.61 10.39 7.90
CA PHE A 369 -28.01 9.25 7.22
C PHE A 369 -26.48 9.37 7.19
N VAL A 370 -25.93 10.50 6.75
CA VAL A 370 -24.47 10.74 6.70
C VAL A 370 -23.83 10.57 8.07
N LYS A 371 -24.43 11.16 9.13
CA LYS A 371 -23.94 11.01 10.51
C LYS A 371 -23.86 9.56 10.98
N LYS A 372 -24.78 8.70 10.51
CA LYS A 372 -24.79 7.28 10.82
C LYS A 372 -23.85 6.48 9.93
N ALA A 373 -23.76 6.83 8.64
CA ALA A 373 -22.84 6.20 7.69
C ALA A 373 -21.37 6.45 8.02
N ALA A 374 -21.07 7.56 8.72
CA ALA A 374 -19.74 7.85 9.25
C ALA A 374 -19.35 7.01 10.48
N GLN A 375 -20.25 6.19 11.03
CA GLN A 375 -19.98 5.25 12.12
C GLN A 375 -19.58 3.85 11.57
N PRO A 376 -19.01 2.95 12.38
CA PRO A 376 -18.54 1.64 11.91
C PRO A 376 -19.59 0.86 11.08
N PRO A 377 -19.20 0.31 9.91
CA PRO A 377 -20.13 0.04 8.82
C PRO A 377 -21.15 -1.09 9.01
N LEU A 378 -20.98 -1.95 10.00
CA LEU A 378 -21.85 -3.11 10.20
C LEU A 378 -23.21 -2.76 10.85
N THR A 379 -23.37 -1.57 11.44
CA THR A 379 -24.53 -1.25 12.29
C THR A 379 -25.64 -0.49 11.55
N TYR A 380 -25.36 0.19 10.43
CA TYR A 380 -26.33 1.13 9.84
C TYR A 380 -27.25 0.55 8.75
N THR A 381 -27.01 -0.68 8.27
CA THR A 381 -27.72 -1.19 7.07
C THR A 381 -29.24 -1.33 7.24
N VAL A 382 -29.72 -1.71 8.43
CA VAL A 382 -31.17 -1.81 8.72
C VAL A 382 -31.84 -0.43 8.77
N GLN A 383 -31.10 0.61 9.13
CA GLN A 383 -31.65 1.96 9.29
C GLN A 383 -31.71 2.75 7.98
N ALA A 384 -31.00 2.29 6.93
CA ALA A 384 -30.97 2.97 5.63
C ALA A 384 -32.31 2.85 4.88
N GLU A 385 -32.98 1.71 4.99
CA GLU A 385 -34.30 1.49 4.38
C GLU A 385 -35.37 2.38 5.02
N ASP A 386 -35.32 2.57 6.35
CA ASP A 386 -36.19 3.51 7.04
C ASP A 386 -36.05 4.92 6.46
N PHE A 387 -34.82 5.39 6.22
CA PHE A 387 -34.60 6.69 5.57
C PHE A 387 -35.17 6.73 4.15
N ASP A 388 -34.94 5.69 3.36
CA ASP A 388 -35.45 5.58 1.99
C ASP A 388 -36.99 5.66 1.93
N VAL A 389 -37.71 4.99 2.85
CA VAL A 389 -39.18 5.03 2.92
C VAL A 389 -39.70 6.45 3.19
N HIS A 390 -39.08 7.17 4.13
CA HIS A 390 -39.45 8.55 4.43
C HIS A 390 -39.13 9.47 3.24
N LEU A 391 -37.93 9.33 2.64
CA LEU A 391 -37.51 10.12 1.49
C LEU A 391 -38.41 9.90 0.27
N CYS A 392 -38.79 8.66 -0.01
CA CYS A 392 -39.72 8.31 -1.08
C CYS A 392 -41.08 9.02 -0.92
N THR A 393 -41.58 9.11 0.31
CA THR A 393 -42.82 9.84 0.62
C THR A 393 -42.67 11.34 0.38
N LEU A 394 -41.52 11.92 0.74
CA LEU A 394 -41.25 13.35 0.58
C LEU A 394 -41.01 13.75 -0.88
N THR A 395 -40.41 12.87 -1.68
CA THR A 395 -40.10 13.12 -3.10
C THR A 395 -41.23 12.73 -4.05
N LEU A 396 -42.26 12.03 -3.54
CA LEU A 396 -43.37 11.49 -4.32
C LEU A 396 -42.88 10.58 -5.47
N GLU A 397 -41.82 9.80 -5.21
CA GLU A 397 -41.21 8.96 -6.24
C GLU A 397 -42.20 7.87 -6.72
N PRO A 398 -42.44 7.73 -8.03
CA PRO A 398 -43.32 6.69 -8.52
C PRO A 398 -42.63 5.32 -8.49
N PRO A 399 -43.38 4.23 -8.21
CA PRO A 399 -42.84 2.90 -8.22
C PRO A 399 -42.25 2.54 -9.59
N ILE A 400 -41.22 1.72 -9.57
CA ILE A 400 -40.46 1.21 -10.72
C ILE A 400 -40.85 -0.26 -10.92
N VAL A 401 -40.82 -0.72 -12.17
CA VAL A 401 -41.01 -2.13 -12.50
C VAL A 401 -39.70 -2.62 -13.11
N LEU A 402 -38.96 -3.45 -12.36
CA LEU A 402 -37.63 -3.93 -12.78
C LEU A 402 -37.74 -5.30 -13.48
N HIS A 403 -38.31 -6.29 -12.78
CA HIS A 403 -38.51 -7.65 -13.26
C HIS A 403 -39.88 -8.16 -12.79
N GLY A 404 -40.76 -8.54 -13.72
CA GLY A 404 -42.16 -8.93 -13.43
C GLY A 404 -43.14 -7.75 -13.49
N ASN A 405 -44.34 -7.92 -12.92
CA ASN A 405 -45.40 -6.89 -12.86
C ASN A 405 -45.53 -6.22 -11.48
N GLU A 406 -44.64 -6.54 -10.53
CA GLU A 406 -44.72 -5.99 -9.18
C GLU A 406 -44.01 -4.63 -9.09
N PRO A 407 -44.70 -3.59 -8.58
CA PRO A 407 -44.09 -2.29 -8.33
C PRO A 407 -43.07 -2.39 -7.18
N THR A 408 -41.86 -1.89 -7.41
CA THR A 408 -40.79 -1.77 -6.40
C THR A 408 -40.25 -0.34 -6.37
N TYR A 409 -39.47 0.02 -5.35
CA TYR A 409 -38.80 1.32 -5.27
C TYR A 409 -37.29 1.15 -5.44
N SER A 410 -36.60 2.24 -5.79
CA SER A 410 -35.15 2.26 -6.00
C SER A 410 -34.39 1.98 -4.70
N TYR A 411 -34.84 2.58 -3.59
CA TYR A 411 -34.21 2.53 -2.26
C TYR A 411 -32.69 2.75 -2.33
N PRO A 412 -32.26 3.96 -2.74
CA PRO A 412 -30.87 4.25 -3.08
C PRO A 412 -29.93 4.20 -1.87
N LEU A 413 -30.35 4.65 -0.68
CA LEU A 413 -29.48 4.69 0.50
C LEU A 413 -29.19 3.27 1.02
N SER A 414 -30.23 2.43 1.11
CA SER A 414 -30.09 1.03 1.47
C SER A 414 -29.32 0.24 0.40
N SER A 415 -29.50 0.56 -0.89
CA SER A 415 -28.73 -0.05 -1.98
C SER A 415 -27.23 0.29 -1.88
N TRP A 416 -26.88 1.54 -1.61
CA TRP A 416 -25.49 1.95 -1.36
C TRP A 416 -24.93 1.28 -0.11
N ALA A 417 -25.68 1.26 0.99
CA ALA A 417 -25.27 0.62 2.24
C ALA A 417 -25.01 -0.89 2.07
N TYR A 418 -25.86 -1.56 1.27
CA TYR A 418 -25.70 -2.99 0.99
C TYR A 418 -24.50 -3.27 0.09
N HIS A 419 -24.23 -2.41 -0.89
CA HIS A 419 -23.01 -2.46 -1.71
C HIS A 419 -21.75 -2.42 -0.84
N GLU A 420 -21.65 -1.43 0.06
CA GLU A 420 -20.51 -1.30 0.96
C GLU A 420 -20.36 -2.51 1.89
N LYS A 421 -21.46 -3.01 2.48
CA LYS A 421 -21.43 -4.20 3.32
C LYS A 421 -20.90 -5.42 2.58
N LEU A 422 -21.42 -5.71 1.38
CA LEU A 422 -20.95 -6.84 0.58
C LEU A 422 -19.50 -6.68 0.17
N ARG A 423 -19.05 -5.45 -0.12
CA ARG A 423 -17.65 -5.14 -0.42
C ARG A 423 -16.74 -5.45 0.78
N GLN A 424 -17.13 -5.04 1.99
CA GLN A 424 -16.39 -5.33 3.23
C GLN A 424 -16.35 -6.84 3.53
N MET A 425 -17.47 -7.56 3.39
CA MET A 425 -17.50 -9.01 3.63
C MET A 425 -16.56 -9.76 2.70
N ARG A 426 -16.53 -9.42 1.40
CA ARG A 426 -15.57 -10.01 0.45
C ARG A 426 -14.13 -9.68 0.82
N LEU A 427 -13.85 -8.43 1.18
CA LEU A 427 -12.51 -8.00 1.56
C LEU A 427 -11.99 -8.79 2.76
N ILE A 428 -12.81 -8.99 3.80
CA ILE A 428 -12.46 -9.82 4.96
C ILE A 428 -12.07 -11.23 4.52
N LEU A 429 -12.84 -11.83 3.60
CA LEU A 429 -12.50 -13.16 3.08
C LEU A 429 -11.18 -13.17 2.31
N GLN A 430 -10.97 -12.18 1.45
CA GLN A 430 -9.75 -12.05 0.63
C GLN A 430 -8.50 -11.86 1.48
N LEU A 431 -8.58 -11.00 2.51
CA LEU A 431 -7.51 -10.79 3.49
C LEU A 431 -7.16 -12.07 4.25
N GLY A 432 -8.13 -12.97 4.49
CA GLY A 432 -7.85 -14.28 5.08
C GLY A 432 -6.88 -15.13 4.25
N PHE A 433 -6.89 -15.01 2.91
CA PHE A 433 -5.91 -15.70 2.05
C PHE A 433 -4.53 -15.06 2.11
N GLU A 434 -4.47 -13.73 2.14
CA GLU A 434 -3.23 -12.95 2.25
C GLU A 434 -2.54 -13.16 3.60
N LEU A 435 -3.32 -13.21 4.68
CA LEU A 435 -2.81 -13.44 6.04
C LEU A 435 -2.58 -14.93 6.34
N SER A 436 -2.79 -15.82 5.37
CA SER A 436 -2.66 -17.28 5.53
C SER A 436 -3.48 -17.84 6.71
N ILE A 437 -4.70 -17.31 6.89
CA ILE A 437 -5.61 -17.67 7.98
C ILE A 437 -6.35 -18.98 7.71
N TYR A 438 -6.52 -19.36 6.45
CA TYR A 438 -7.20 -20.58 6.05
C TYR A 438 -6.21 -21.74 5.90
N SER A 439 -6.55 -22.87 6.51
CA SER A 439 -5.82 -24.12 6.30
C SER A 439 -6.08 -24.71 4.90
N PRO A 440 -5.20 -25.56 4.36
CA PRO A 440 -5.37 -26.16 3.02
C PRO A 440 -6.73 -26.84 2.79
N GLU A 441 -7.28 -27.44 3.83
CA GLU A 441 -8.57 -28.14 3.80
C GLU A 441 -9.79 -27.20 3.84
N GLU A 442 -9.63 -25.96 4.31
CA GLU A 442 -10.67 -24.92 4.26
C GLU A 442 -10.71 -24.18 2.92
N MET A 443 -9.66 -24.28 2.11
CA MET A 443 -9.52 -23.56 0.83
C MET A 443 -10.70 -23.76 -0.14
N PRO A 444 -11.19 -25.01 -0.40
CA PRO A 444 -12.33 -25.20 -1.30
C PRO A 444 -13.58 -24.45 -0.80
N GLY A 445 -13.82 -24.48 0.51
CA GLY A 445 -14.97 -23.84 1.15
C GLY A 445 -14.89 -22.32 1.15
N MET A 446 -13.72 -21.74 1.41
CA MET A 446 -13.56 -20.28 1.45
C MET A 446 -13.62 -19.66 0.06
N TYR A 447 -13.06 -20.30 -0.98
CA TYR A 447 -13.24 -19.83 -2.35
C TYR A 447 -14.69 -19.98 -2.83
N TRP A 448 -15.38 -21.05 -2.43
CA TRP A 448 -16.82 -21.18 -2.69
C TRP A 448 -17.60 -20.01 -2.08
N TYR A 449 -17.33 -19.70 -0.80
CA TYR A 449 -18.04 -18.65 -0.09
C TYR A 449 -17.74 -17.25 -0.68
N LEU A 450 -16.50 -17.01 -1.14
CA LEU A 450 -16.14 -15.81 -1.88
C LEU A 450 -16.92 -15.70 -3.20
N ALA A 451 -17.06 -16.79 -3.96
CA ALA A 451 -17.88 -16.81 -5.17
C ALA A 451 -19.36 -16.59 -4.85
N HIS A 452 -19.89 -17.22 -3.80
CA HIS A 452 -21.28 -17.04 -3.36
C HIS A 452 -21.58 -15.56 -3.07
N LEU A 453 -20.77 -14.90 -2.24
CA LEU A 453 -20.92 -13.47 -1.96
C LEU A 453 -20.73 -12.59 -3.20
N SER A 454 -19.81 -12.98 -4.09
CA SER A 454 -19.58 -12.25 -5.34
C SER A 454 -20.78 -12.31 -6.27
N SER A 455 -21.40 -13.47 -6.40
CA SER A 455 -22.66 -13.66 -7.15
C SER A 455 -23.82 -12.85 -6.54
N THR A 456 -23.99 -12.85 -5.22
CA THR A 456 -25.00 -12.00 -4.54
C THR A 456 -24.75 -10.52 -4.83
N HIS A 457 -23.50 -10.09 -4.82
CA HIS A 457 -23.15 -8.70 -5.11
C HIS A 457 -23.32 -8.35 -6.60
N LEU A 458 -23.03 -9.25 -7.54
CA LEU A 458 -23.32 -9.04 -8.95
C LEU A 458 -24.82 -8.78 -9.19
N ALA A 459 -25.68 -9.61 -8.61
CA ALA A 459 -27.13 -9.42 -8.69
C ALA A 459 -27.57 -8.06 -8.12
N HIS A 460 -26.93 -7.60 -7.03
CA HIS A 460 -27.20 -6.29 -6.45
C HIS A 460 -26.74 -5.12 -7.35
N LEU A 461 -25.55 -5.21 -7.94
CA LEU A 461 -25.07 -4.21 -8.90
C LEU A 461 -25.96 -4.13 -10.15
N ASP A 462 -26.47 -5.27 -10.61
CA ASP A 462 -27.41 -5.32 -11.73
C ASP A 462 -28.74 -4.64 -11.36
N ARG A 463 -29.27 -4.88 -10.15
CA ARG A 463 -30.44 -4.14 -9.62
C ARG A 463 -30.20 -2.64 -9.58
N ILE A 464 -29.05 -2.19 -9.06
CA ILE A 464 -28.69 -0.76 -9.02
C ILE A 464 -28.67 -0.20 -10.45
N ARG A 465 -28.02 -0.90 -11.39
CA ARG A 465 -27.97 -0.49 -12.80
C ARG A 465 -29.36 -0.33 -13.40
N SER A 466 -30.26 -1.29 -13.18
CA SER A 466 -31.64 -1.21 -13.67
C SER A 466 -32.41 -0.03 -13.06
N CYS A 467 -32.21 0.26 -11.77
CA CYS A 467 -32.82 1.43 -11.12
C CYS A 467 -32.29 2.74 -11.72
N VAL A 468 -30.97 2.87 -11.90
CA VAL A 468 -30.34 4.05 -12.51
C VAL A 468 -30.81 4.25 -13.97
N GLN A 469 -30.91 3.17 -14.74
CA GLN A 469 -31.42 3.23 -16.11
C GLN A 469 -32.89 3.65 -16.16
N ALA A 470 -33.74 3.13 -15.27
CA ALA A 470 -35.12 3.54 -15.16
C ALA A 470 -35.26 5.02 -14.77
N ALA A 471 -34.41 5.50 -13.87
CA ALA A 471 -34.34 6.92 -13.52
C ALA A 471 -33.96 7.79 -14.73
N ASN A 472 -32.93 7.40 -15.49
CA ASN A 472 -32.49 8.12 -16.70
C ASN A 472 -33.60 8.21 -17.76
N GLN A 473 -34.35 7.13 -17.96
CA GLN A 473 -35.46 7.09 -18.93
C GLN A 473 -36.62 8.01 -18.53
N ARG A 474 -36.85 8.21 -17.23
CA ARG A 474 -37.90 9.11 -16.73
C ARG A 474 -37.53 10.59 -16.90
N THR A 475 -36.25 10.90 -16.75
CA THR A 475 -35.73 12.27 -16.81
C THR A 475 -35.33 12.71 -18.22
N ALA A 476 -35.20 11.77 -19.17
CA ALA A 476 -34.94 12.08 -20.57
C ALA A 476 -36.09 12.90 -21.19
N PRO A 477 -35.82 14.02 -21.88
CA PRO A 477 -36.85 14.79 -22.57
C PRO A 477 -37.48 13.93 -23.67
N THR A 478 -38.80 13.73 -23.58
CA THR A 478 -39.55 12.98 -24.61
C THR A 478 -39.46 13.73 -25.93
N PRO A 479 -39.07 13.10 -27.07
CA PRO A 479 -39.09 13.77 -28.36
C PRO A 479 -40.55 13.97 -28.79
N SER A 480 -41.13 15.13 -28.46
CA SER A 480 -42.46 15.50 -28.91
C SER A 480 -42.45 15.72 -30.43
N ARG A 481 -42.96 14.73 -31.14
CA ARG A 481 -43.22 14.75 -32.58
C ARG A 481 -44.48 15.59 -32.86
N THR A 482 -44.42 16.89 -32.66
CA THR A 482 -45.42 17.84 -33.17
C THR A 482 -44.80 19.22 -33.37
N GLN A 483 -44.91 19.73 -34.60
CA GLN A 483 -44.48 21.04 -35.05
C GLN A 483 -45.10 22.16 -34.18
N SER A 484 -44.31 23.15 -33.78
CA SER A 484 -44.42 24.55 -34.26
C SER A 484 -43.56 25.50 -33.42
N GLN A 485 -42.73 26.26 -34.14
CA GLN A 485 -42.16 27.57 -33.83
C GLN A 485 -42.32 28.09 -32.39
N GLN A 486 -41.22 28.08 -31.62
CA GLN A 486 -40.88 29.16 -30.70
C GLN A 486 -39.37 29.20 -30.44
N ARG A 487 -38.88 30.43 -30.25
CA ARG A 487 -37.48 30.88 -30.25
C ARG A 487 -36.57 30.09 -29.31
N PRO A 488 -35.25 29.99 -29.60
CA PRO A 488 -34.28 29.43 -28.66
C PRO A 488 -34.02 30.45 -27.54
N GLU A 489 -34.67 30.27 -26.40
CA GLU A 489 -34.31 30.99 -25.18
C GLU A 489 -33.27 30.18 -24.39
N THR A 490 -32.08 30.78 -24.26
CA THR A 490 -31.02 30.57 -23.25
C THR A 490 -30.11 29.33 -23.35
N ASN A 491 -28.80 29.59 -23.49
CA ASN A 491 -27.67 28.64 -23.42
C ASN A 491 -27.59 27.81 -22.11
N THR A 492 -28.39 28.13 -21.09
CA THR A 492 -28.38 27.49 -19.76
C THR A 492 -29.07 26.12 -19.73
N ASN A 493 -30.04 25.87 -20.63
CA ASN A 493 -30.74 24.59 -20.66
C ASN A 493 -29.88 23.48 -21.29
N THR A 494 -29.04 23.84 -22.25
CA THR A 494 -28.08 22.92 -22.89
C THR A 494 -27.06 22.43 -21.88
N THR A 495 -26.52 23.32 -21.03
CA THR A 495 -25.50 22.96 -20.03
C THR A 495 -26.06 22.09 -18.91
N ALA A 496 -27.30 22.30 -18.46
CA ALA A 496 -27.95 21.46 -17.45
C ALA A 496 -28.26 20.04 -17.97
N ALA A 497 -28.76 19.93 -19.21
CA ALA A 497 -28.99 18.63 -19.86
C ALA A 497 -27.68 17.86 -20.09
N GLU A 498 -26.60 18.56 -20.46
CA GLU A 498 -25.27 17.97 -20.58
C GLU A 498 -24.73 17.48 -19.23
N GLN A 499 -24.86 18.26 -18.16
CA GLN A 499 -24.45 17.87 -16.81
C GLN A 499 -25.22 16.64 -16.32
N HIS A 500 -26.53 16.59 -16.56
CA HIS A 500 -27.37 15.43 -16.28
C HIS A 500 -26.82 14.20 -17.00
N GLN A 501 -26.66 14.27 -18.32
CA GLN A 501 -26.18 13.14 -19.12
C GLN A 501 -24.77 12.68 -18.71
N ARG A 502 -23.88 13.62 -18.37
CA ARG A 502 -22.53 13.31 -17.86
C ARG A 502 -22.57 12.58 -16.52
N ALA A 503 -23.43 12.99 -15.59
CA ALA A 503 -23.59 12.32 -14.29
C ALA A 503 -24.06 10.86 -14.45
N PHE A 504 -25.09 10.63 -15.26
CA PHE A 504 -25.57 9.27 -15.55
C PHE A 504 -24.52 8.43 -16.28
N HIS A 505 -23.79 9.02 -17.23
CA HIS A 505 -22.69 8.33 -17.91
C HIS A 505 -21.59 7.92 -16.92
N LYS A 506 -21.17 8.81 -16.01
CA LYS A 506 -20.19 8.52 -14.96
C LYS A 506 -20.64 7.35 -14.07
N THR A 507 -21.87 7.37 -13.58
CA THR A 507 -22.42 6.29 -12.74
C THR A 507 -22.50 4.95 -13.48
N LEU A 508 -22.97 4.94 -14.73
CA LEU A 508 -23.05 3.71 -15.52
C LEU A 508 -21.66 3.16 -15.85
N SER A 509 -20.68 4.02 -16.10
CA SER A 509 -19.28 3.63 -16.29
C SER A 509 -18.67 3.04 -15.03
N LEU A 510 -18.95 3.61 -13.85
CA LEU A 510 -18.53 3.04 -12.57
C LEU A 510 -19.20 1.67 -12.32
N LEU A 511 -20.51 1.55 -12.52
CA LEU A 511 -21.22 0.27 -12.36
C LEU A 511 -20.69 -0.79 -13.32
N HIS A 512 -20.30 -0.42 -14.55
CA HIS A 512 -19.66 -1.34 -15.49
C HIS A 512 -18.26 -1.77 -15.00
N ARG A 513 -17.48 -0.83 -14.45
CA ARG A 513 -16.16 -1.10 -13.85
C ARG A 513 -16.27 -2.11 -12.71
N LEU A 514 -17.11 -1.81 -11.72
CA LEU A 514 -17.33 -2.64 -10.53
C LEU A 514 -17.83 -4.04 -10.91
N THR A 515 -18.75 -4.14 -11.88
CA THR A 515 -19.21 -5.44 -12.39
C THR A 515 -18.09 -6.21 -13.08
N THR A 516 -17.25 -5.55 -13.89
CA THR A 516 -16.16 -6.24 -14.59
C THR A 516 -15.12 -6.80 -13.62
N GLU A 517 -14.72 -6.00 -12.63
CA GLU A 517 -13.80 -6.43 -11.56
C GLU A 517 -14.39 -7.59 -10.77
N LEU A 518 -15.68 -7.49 -10.41
CA LEU A 518 -16.34 -8.51 -9.63
C LEU A 518 -16.55 -9.81 -10.40
N VAL A 519 -16.87 -9.75 -11.70
CA VAL A 519 -16.92 -10.94 -12.56
C VAL A 519 -15.56 -11.64 -12.61
N ALA A 520 -14.46 -10.88 -12.64
CA ALA A 520 -13.12 -11.46 -12.61
C ALA A 520 -12.86 -12.18 -11.27
N ILE A 521 -13.21 -11.55 -10.14
CA ILE A 521 -13.08 -12.13 -8.79
C ILE A 521 -13.94 -13.39 -8.65
N ASP A 522 -15.22 -13.32 -9.03
CA ASP A 522 -16.18 -14.44 -8.97
C ASP A 522 -15.68 -15.63 -9.78
N ALA A 523 -15.33 -15.39 -11.05
CA ALA A 523 -14.85 -16.44 -11.94
C ALA A 523 -13.54 -17.07 -11.43
N PHE A 524 -12.63 -16.29 -10.86
CA PHE A 524 -11.38 -16.83 -10.33
C PHE A 524 -11.64 -17.65 -9.05
N ALA A 525 -12.50 -17.16 -8.16
CA ALA A 525 -12.93 -17.90 -6.98
C ALA A 525 -13.58 -19.24 -7.36
N ILE A 526 -14.47 -19.27 -8.37
CA ILE A 526 -15.07 -20.51 -8.90
C ILE A 526 -14.00 -21.47 -9.43
N ALA A 527 -13.01 -20.97 -10.18
CA ALA A 527 -11.95 -21.80 -10.75
C ALA A 527 -11.09 -22.45 -9.65
N LEU A 528 -10.68 -21.68 -8.64
CA LEU A 528 -9.88 -22.20 -7.54
C LEU A 528 -10.69 -23.11 -6.63
N HIS A 529 -11.94 -22.77 -6.33
CA HIS A 529 -12.86 -23.65 -5.63
C HIS A 529 -12.93 -25.03 -6.30
N ALA A 530 -13.22 -25.08 -7.61
CA ALA A 530 -13.33 -26.34 -8.34
C ALA A 530 -11.99 -27.12 -8.37
N LEU A 531 -10.86 -26.42 -8.53
CA LEU A 531 -9.53 -27.02 -8.45
C LEU A 531 -9.28 -27.65 -7.06
N TYR A 532 -9.50 -26.91 -5.98
CA TYR A 532 -9.30 -27.38 -4.61
C TYR A 532 -10.26 -28.52 -4.23
N VAL A 533 -11.50 -28.52 -4.73
CA VAL A 533 -12.43 -29.65 -4.57
C VAL A 533 -11.85 -30.92 -5.21
N LEU A 534 -11.30 -30.84 -6.43
CA LEU A 534 -10.65 -32.00 -7.07
C LEU A 534 -9.43 -32.46 -6.26
N LEU A 535 -8.56 -31.55 -5.82
CA LEU A 535 -7.40 -31.90 -5.02
C LEU A 535 -7.80 -32.58 -3.69
N SER A 536 -8.88 -32.12 -3.06
CA SER A 536 -9.46 -32.74 -1.87
C SER A 536 -10.01 -34.14 -2.14
N ARG A 537 -10.80 -34.32 -3.22
CA ARG A 537 -11.39 -35.61 -3.61
C ARG A 537 -10.35 -36.70 -3.89
N TYR A 538 -9.18 -36.33 -4.41
CA TYR A 538 -8.06 -37.24 -4.66
C TYR A 538 -7.07 -37.32 -3.48
N GLN A 539 -7.39 -36.72 -2.33
CA GLN A 539 -6.58 -36.73 -1.10
C GLN A 539 -5.16 -36.18 -1.31
N LEU A 540 -5.02 -35.19 -2.21
CA LEU A 540 -3.75 -34.56 -2.56
C LEU A 540 -3.41 -33.37 -1.64
N LEU A 541 -4.36 -32.92 -0.83
CA LEU A 541 -4.15 -31.86 0.17
C LEU A 541 -3.64 -32.49 1.48
N GLN A 542 -2.56 -31.94 2.02
CA GLN A 542 -2.04 -32.37 3.31
C GLN A 542 -3.00 -31.91 4.42
N SER A 543 -3.67 -32.85 5.09
CA SER A 543 -4.53 -32.51 6.22
C SER A 543 -3.70 -32.11 7.43
N THR A 544 -3.98 -30.92 7.98
CA THR A 544 -3.29 -30.43 9.17
C THR A 544 -3.83 -31.09 10.45
N TYR A 545 -5.06 -31.59 10.42
CA TYR A 545 -5.69 -32.32 11.53
C TYR A 545 -5.05 -33.69 11.79
N ILE A 546 -4.49 -34.33 10.76
CA ILE A 546 -3.90 -35.68 10.85
C ILE A 546 -2.43 -35.63 11.31
N ALA A 547 -1.75 -34.48 11.22
CA ALA A 547 -0.33 -34.33 11.57
C ALA A 547 0.02 -34.55 13.06
N SER A 548 -0.98 -34.72 13.93
CA SER A 548 -0.77 -35.21 15.31
C SER A 548 -0.59 -36.73 15.42
N SER A 549 -0.72 -37.46 14.31
CA SER A 549 -0.39 -38.88 14.20
C SER A 549 0.98 -39.05 13.53
N THR A 550 1.99 -39.37 14.33
CA THR A 550 3.26 -39.90 13.81
C THR A 550 2.98 -41.11 12.93
N PRO A 551 3.65 -41.26 11.77
CA PRO A 551 3.56 -42.47 10.98
C PRO A 551 4.31 -43.58 11.74
N SER A 552 3.62 -44.32 12.61
CA SER A 552 4.16 -45.57 13.13
C SER A 552 4.13 -46.60 12.01
N THR A 553 5.31 -46.96 11.52
CA THR A 553 5.56 -48.18 10.76
C THR A 553 5.21 -49.41 11.60
N GLN A 554 3.93 -49.73 11.74
CA GLN A 554 3.47 -51.00 12.29
C GLN A 554 2.08 -51.34 11.76
N THR A 555 2.02 -52.53 11.18
CA THR A 555 0.92 -53.16 10.44
C THR A 555 -0.24 -53.60 11.34
N HIS A 556 -0.89 -52.67 12.03
CA HIS A 556 -2.16 -52.92 12.70
C HIS A 556 -3.13 -51.75 12.49
N PRO A 557 -4.45 -52.02 12.30
CA PRO A 557 -5.46 -50.99 12.14
C PRO A 557 -5.69 -50.29 13.48
N GLN A 558 -4.85 -49.30 13.79
CA GLN A 558 -4.94 -48.53 15.03
C GLN A 558 -5.95 -47.40 14.86
N ARG A 559 -6.96 -47.43 15.73
CA ARG A 559 -8.02 -46.42 15.91
C ARG A 559 -7.49 -45.00 15.71
N GLN A 560 -8.02 -44.30 14.71
CA GLN A 560 -7.92 -42.84 14.61
C GLN A 560 -8.34 -42.25 15.95
N ARG A 561 -7.47 -41.45 16.59
CA ARG A 561 -7.88 -40.69 17.78
C ARG A 561 -9.05 -39.78 17.39
N PRO A 562 -10.12 -39.69 18.20
CA PRO A 562 -11.23 -38.80 17.90
C PRO A 562 -10.71 -37.35 17.86
N SER A 563 -10.99 -36.64 16.77
CA SER A 563 -10.82 -35.18 16.70
C SER A 563 -11.63 -34.56 17.84
N TYR A 564 -11.03 -33.63 18.59
CA TYR A 564 -11.73 -32.88 19.66
C TYR A 564 -12.80 -31.91 19.11
N SER A 565 -12.94 -31.80 17.79
CA SER A 565 -13.88 -30.92 17.09
C SER A 565 -14.55 -31.63 15.91
N SER A 566 -15.77 -31.21 15.57
CA SER A 566 -16.49 -31.56 14.34
C SER A 566 -16.28 -30.50 13.25
N ASP A 567 -16.58 -30.85 11.98
CA ASP A 567 -16.57 -29.91 10.86
C ASP A 567 -17.56 -28.76 11.05
N HIS A 568 -18.75 -29.05 11.57
CA HIS A 568 -19.75 -28.05 11.92
C HIS A 568 -19.21 -26.97 12.87
N LEU A 569 -18.56 -27.36 13.97
CA LEU A 569 -18.00 -26.41 14.94
C LEU A 569 -16.85 -25.59 14.35
N ARG A 570 -16.05 -26.19 13.46
CA ARG A 570 -14.99 -25.48 12.73
C ARG A 570 -15.56 -24.45 11.77
N TYR A 571 -16.61 -24.81 11.04
CA TYR A 571 -17.33 -23.90 10.15
C TYR A 571 -17.94 -22.74 10.92
N GLU A 572 -18.65 -23.02 12.01
CA GLU A 572 -19.25 -21.98 12.86
C GLU A 572 -18.20 -21.03 13.42
N LEU A 573 -17.06 -21.54 13.89
CA LEU A 573 -15.94 -20.73 14.36
C LEU A 573 -15.36 -19.86 13.22
N ARG A 574 -15.18 -20.42 12.03
CA ARG A 574 -14.67 -19.72 10.85
C ARG A 574 -15.61 -18.60 10.40
N MET A 575 -16.91 -18.85 10.42
CA MET A 575 -17.94 -17.91 9.97
C MET A 575 -18.47 -16.99 11.06
N LYS A 576 -17.94 -17.11 12.28
CA LYS A 576 -18.33 -16.29 13.44
C LYS A 576 -18.40 -14.78 13.15
N PRO A 577 -17.46 -14.16 12.40
CA PRO A 577 -17.55 -12.74 12.06
C PRO A 577 -18.83 -12.34 11.31
N PHE A 578 -19.48 -13.28 10.61
CA PHE A 578 -20.66 -13.04 9.79
C PHE A 578 -21.97 -13.46 10.45
N LEU A 579 -21.95 -14.12 11.62
CA LEU A 579 -23.14 -14.66 12.28
C LEU A 579 -24.20 -13.59 12.63
N ALA A 580 -23.77 -12.36 12.96
CA ALA A 580 -24.68 -11.27 13.30
C ALA A 580 -25.28 -10.56 12.06
N ILE A 581 -24.86 -10.94 10.85
CA ILE A 581 -25.31 -10.31 9.62
C ILE A 581 -26.59 -11.01 9.15
N SER A 582 -27.69 -10.26 9.08
CA SER A 582 -28.99 -10.76 8.63
C SER A 582 -29.13 -10.78 7.11
N LEU A 583 -28.37 -9.97 6.39
CA LEU A 583 -28.45 -9.87 4.93
C LEU A 583 -27.05 -9.61 4.33
N PRO A 584 -26.51 -10.48 3.45
CA PRO A 584 -27.03 -11.82 3.18
C PRO A 584 -26.93 -12.69 4.44
N GLU A 585 -27.89 -13.57 4.63
CA GLU A 585 -27.86 -14.55 5.72
C GLU A 585 -26.67 -15.50 5.54
N LEU A 586 -26.04 -15.89 6.65
CA LEU A 586 -24.99 -16.92 6.63
C LEU A 586 -25.58 -18.23 6.10
N VAL A 587 -24.89 -18.85 5.13
CA VAL A 587 -25.29 -20.15 4.59
C VAL A 587 -25.25 -21.21 5.71
N PRO A 588 -26.32 -21.97 5.96
CA PRO A 588 -26.29 -23.05 6.94
C PRO A 588 -25.22 -24.11 6.62
N PHE A 589 -24.64 -24.75 7.65
CA PHE A 589 -23.55 -25.70 7.48
C PHE A 589 -23.86 -26.82 6.48
N ASP A 590 -25.05 -27.43 6.57
CA ASP A 590 -25.43 -28.54 5.69
C ASP A 590 -25.47 -28.13 4.20
N THR A 591 -26.01 -26.94 3.92
CA THR A 591 -26.02 -26.36 2.57
C THR A 591 -24.61 -26.01 2.12
N PHE A 592 -23.80 -25.42 3.01
CA PHE A 592 -22.42 -25.09 2.73
C PHE A 592 -21.60 -26.35 2.40
N GLU A 593 -21.71 -27.43 3.17
CA GLU A 593 -20.99 -28.68 2.96
C GLU A 593 -21.37 -29.32 1.61
N GLN A 594 -22.67 -29.38 1.31
CA GLN A 594 -23.17 -29.92 0.05
C GLN A 594 -22.67 -29.12 -1.16
N GLU A 595 -22.84 -27.79 -1.14
CA GLU A 595 -22.52 -26.91 -2.27
C GLU A 595 -21.01 -26.72 -2.43
N SER A 596 -20.28 -26.52 -1.33
CA SER A 596 -18.81 -26.34 -1.38
C SER A 596 -18.04 -27.64 -1.63
N GLY A 597 -18.65 -28.81 -1.35
CA GLY A 597 -18.10 -30.10 -1.75
C GLY A 597 -18.40 -30.48 -3.22
N LEU A 598 -19.30 -29.73 -3.88
CA LEU A 598 -19.90 -30.08 -5.16
C LEU A 598 -20.45 -31.52 -5.15
N VAL A 599 -21.11 -31.92 -4.06
CA VAL A 599 -21.54 -33.29 -3.82
C VAL A 599 -22.50 -33.73 -4.94
N GLY A 600 -22.26 -34.92 -5.52
CA GLY A 600 -23.04 -35.43 -6.65
C GLY A 600 -22.63 -34.91 -8.04
N VAL A 601 -21.68 -33.96 -8.13
CA VAL A 601 -21.16 -33.46 -9.41
C VAL A 601 -19.95 -34.30 -9.84
N SER A 602 -19.94 -34.78 -11.08
CA SER A 602 -18.86 -35.62 -11.62
C SER A 602 -17.55 -34.84 -11.76
N ASP A 603 -16.40 -35.53 -11.70
CA ASP A 603 -15.10 -34.87 -11.87
C ASP A 603 -14.93 -34.21 -13.24
N ALA A 604 -15.55 -34.76 -14.28
CA ALA A 604 -15.54 -34.19 -15.62
C ALA A 604 -16.22 -32.82 -15.63
N ASP A 605 -17.39 -32.71 -14.98
CA ASP A 605 -18.15 -31.46 -14.88
C ASP A 605 -17.41 -30.43 -14.00
N VAL A 606 -16.79 -30.87 -12.89
CA VAL A 606 -15.98 -29.98 -12.04
C VAL A 606 -14.77 -29.44 -12.82
N LEU A 607 -14.11 -30.27 -13.63
CA LEU A 607 -13.00 -29.85 -14.49
C LEU A 607 -13.44 -28.87 -15.59
N GLU A 608 -14.60 -29.10 -16.21
CA GLU A 608 -15.17 -28.19 -17.20
C GLU A 608 -15.53 -26.84 -16.55
N ARG A 609 -16.17 -26.87 -15.38
CA ARG A 609 -16.46 -25.69 -14.57
C ARG A 609 -15.20 -24.89 -14.28
N ALA A 610 -14.13 -25.55 -13.81
CA ALA A 610 -12.84 -24.91 -13.53
C ALA A 610 -12.24 -24.26 -14.78
N SER A 611 -12.24 -24.99 -15.91
CA SER A 611 -11.66 -24.54 -17.18
C SER A 611 -12.39 -23.34 -17.79
N ARG A 612 -13.73 -23.33 -17.72
CA ARG A 612 -14.54 -22.20 -18.18
C ARG A 612 -14.36 -20.99 -17.28
N ALA A 613 -14.39 -21.19 -15.97
CA ALA A 613 -14.26 -20.13 -14.98
C ALA A 613 -12.89 -19.44 -15.07
N ILE A 614 -11.79 -20.20 -15.20
CA ILE A 614 -10.45 -19.59 -15.31
C ILE A 614 -10.28 -18.79 -16.61
N ALA A 615 -10.94 -19.20 -17.69
CA ALA A 615 -10.94 -18.45 -18.95
C ALA A 615 -11.76 -17.15 -18.88
N GLU A 616 -12.85 -17.12 -18.11
CA GLU A 616 -13.58 -15.87 -17.83
C GLU A 616 -12.77 -14.97 -16.89
N ALA A 617 -12.17 -15.51 -15.84
CA ALA A 617 -11.32 -14.77 -14.90
C ALA A 617 -10.18 -14.05 -15.62
N LYS A 618 -9.45 -14.76 -16.49
CA LYS A 618 -8.37 -14.19 -17.31
C LYS A 618 -8.88 -13.03 -18.17
N ARG A 619 -10.00 -13.21 -18.90
CA ARG A 619 -10.60 -12.15 -19.72
C ARG A 619 -11.06 -10.96 -18.88
N GLY A 620 -11.61 -11.20 -17.70
CA GLY A 620 -12.01 -10.17 -16.75
C GLY A 620 -10.83 -9.30 -16.30
N VAL A 621 -9.73 -9.93 -15.89
CA VAL A 621 -8.50 -9.22 -15.50
C VAL A 621 -7.91 -8.42 -16.67
N GLU A 622 -7.89 -8.99 -17.88
CA GLU A 622 -7.43 -8.28 -19.10
C GLU A 622 -8.30 -7.05 -19.41
N ARG A 623 -9.63 -7.16 -19.27
CA ARG A 623 -10.53 -6.00 -19.41
C ARG A 623 -10.26 -4.92 -18.36
N CYS A 624 -10.00 -5.30 -17.11
CA CYS A 624 -9.65 -4.35 -16.05
C CYS A 624 -8.34 -3.62 -16.42
N LEU A 625 -7.30 -4.35 -16.81
CA LEU A 625 -6.01 -3.79 -17.24
C LEU A 625 -6.16 -2.79 -18.40
N MET A 626 -6.99 -3.12 -19.40
CA MET A 626 -7.27 -2.21 -20.53
C MET A 626 -7.99 -0.94 -20.10
N ALA A 627 -8.82 -1.02 -19.05
CA ALA A 627 -9.63 0.08 -18.59
C ALA A 627 -8.89 1.02 -17.61
N GLY A 628 -7.75 0.60 -17.06
CA GLY A 628 -6.91 1.37 -16.13
C GLY A 628 -7.45 1.46 -14.69
N ALA A 629 -6.63 1.98 -13.78
CA ALA A 629 -6.98 2.11 -12.36
C ALA A 629 -7.99 3.25 -12.10
N SER A 630 -7.86 4.35 -12.83
CA SER A 630 -8.71 5.53 -12.66
C SER A 630 -9.98 5.45 -13.48
N LEU A 631 -11.09 5.94 -12.93
CA LEU A 631 -12.29 6.27 -13.68
C LEU A 631 -12.11 7.63 -14.35
N GLU A 632 -11.68 7.63 -15.61
CA GLU A 632 -11.59 8.85 -16.43
C GLU A 632 -12.97 9.22 -16.98
N VAL A 633 -13.43 10.43 -16.70
CA VAL A 633 -14.62 11.01 -17.31
C VAL A 633 -14.16 12.19 -18.14
N GLU A 634 -14.41 12.15 -19.46
CA GLU A 634 -14.09 13.25 -20.37
C GLU A 634 -14.62 14.58 -19.81
N GLY A 635 -13.70 15.49 -19.46
CA GLY A 635 -14.02 16.82 -18.93
C GLY A 635 -13.23 17.29 -17.70
N ASN A 636 -12.45 16.43 -17.03
CA ASN A 636 -11.65 16.83 -15.86
C ASN A 636 -10.27 17.44 -16.18
N GLN A 637 -9.88 17.53 -17.47
CA GLN A 637 -8.71 18.32 -17.86
C GLN A 637 -9.11 19.79 -18.05
N ALA A 638 -9.16 20.54 -16.96
CA ALA A 638 -9.02 21.99 -17.02
C ALA A 638 -7.55 22.33 -16.72
N GLY A 639 -6.79 22.57 -17.80
CA GLY A 639 -5.57 23.40 -17.77
C GLY A 639 -4.25 22.72 -17.45
N SER A 640 -3.67 22.00 -18.42
CA SER A 640 -2.22 21.98 -18.63
C SER A 640 -1.90 21.47 -20.03
N ALA A 641 -2.21 22.29 -21.04
CA ALA A 641 -1.62 22.15 -22.36
C ALA A 641 -0.71 23.37 -22.56
N ASP A 642 0.51 23.29 -22.02
CA ASP A 642 1.62 24.08 -22.52
C ASP A 642 2.01 23.49 -23.87
N GLY A 643 1.49 24.11 -24.92
CA GLY A 643 1.89 23.88 -26.30
C GLY A 643 2.29 25.22 -26.90
N ASP A 644 3.56 25.57 -26.74
CA ASP A 644 4.23 26.57 -27.56
C ASP A 644 4.09 26.18 -29.04
N GLY A 645 3.55 27.10 -29.83
CA GLY A 645 3.30 26.89 -31.25
C GLY A 645 2.92 28.20 -31.93
N ASP A 646 3.87 29.12 -32.00
CA ASP A 646 3.85 30.25 -32.95
C ASP A 646 3.70 29.74 -34.39
N GLY A 647 2.81 30.36 -35.17
CA GLY A 647 2.66 30.05 -36.60
C GLY A 647 1.42 30.66 -37.24
N ASP A 648 1.53 31.94 -37.60
CA ASP A 648 0.61 32.71 -38.45
C ASP A 648 0.17 31.99 -39.75
N GLY A 649 -1.10 32.23 -40.12
CA GLY A 649 -1.38 32.78 -41.46
C GLY A 649 -1.84 31.86 -42.60
N ASP A 650 -3.17 31.86 -42.80
CA ASP A 650 -3.88 31.98 -44.10
C ASP A 650 -4.17 30.72 -44.97
N GLY A 651 -5.44 30.34 -44.98
CA GLY A 651 -6.28 30.51 -46.18
C GLY A 651 -6.31 29.46 -47.31
N ARG A 652 -7.42 28.69 -47.31
CA ARG A 652 -8.26 28.26 -48.48
C ARG A 652 -8.07 26.88 -49.14
N ASP A 653 -9.17 26.11 -49.06
CA ASP A 653 -9.97 25.51 -50.15
C ASP A 653 -9.55 24.22 -50.92
N VAL A 654 -10.22 23.11 -50.50
CA VAL A 654 -10.87 21.99 -51.25
C VAL A 654 -9.97 20.96 -52.04
N PRO A 655 -10.49 19.79 -52.54
CA PRO A 655 -10.34 18.45 -51.90
C PRO A 655 -9.74 17.34 -52.81
N ASP A 656 -9.65 16.12 -52.24
CA ASP A 656 -9.64 14.77 -52.85
C ASP A 656 -8.61 14.40 -53.94
N GLU A 657 -7.73 13.42 -53.64
CA GLU A 657 -7.59 12.13 -54.37
C GLU A 657 -6.33 11.35 -53.91
N VAL A 658 -6.51 10.04 -53.73
CA VAL A 658 -5.50 8.95 -53.57
C VAL A 658 -5.13 8.50 -55.01
N PRO A 659 -3.94 7.94 -55.41
CA PRO A 659 -3.17 6.89 -54.71
C PRO A 659 -1.63 6.80 -54.97
N ASP A 660 -1.03 5.83 -54.27
CA ASP A 660 0.16 4.99 -54.59
C ASP A 660 1.28 5.51 -55.53
N GLU A 661 2.54 5.48 -55.07
CA GLU A 661 3.58 4.64 -55.72
C GLU A 661 4.91 4.51 -54.94
N LYS A 662 5.27 3.23 -54.77
CA LYS A 662 6.58 2.56 -54.68
C LYS A 662 7.90 3.33 -54.83
N GLU A 663 8.83 2.84 -53.99
CA GLU A 663 10.24 2.53 -54.25
C GLU A 663 11.14 3.61 -54.87
N ARG A 664 12.21 3.96 -54.13
CA ARG A 664 13.58 3.73 -54.63
C ARG A 664 14.63 3.81 -53.53
N LYS A 665 15.25 2.65 -53.28
CA LYS A 665 16.58 2.49 -52.68
C LYS A 665 17.60 3.39 -53.40
N ARG A 666 18.37 4.16 -52.65
CA ARG A 666 19.78 4.49 -52.98
C ARG A 666 20.59 4.64 -51.69
N GLN A 667 21.49 3.69 -51.45
CA GLN A 667 22.73 3.95 -50.70
C GLN A 667 23.64 4.80 -51.59
N PRO A 668 24.48 5.66 -51.00
CA PRO A 668 25.93 5.47 -51.15
C PRO A 668 26.69 5.75 -49.83
N ALA A 669 27.61 4.88 -49.43
CA ALA A 669 29.05 4.93 -49.68
C ALA A 669 29.83 5.76 -48.63
N LYS A 670 30.73 5.05 -47.93
CA LYS A 670 31.71 5.56 -46.97
C LYS A 670 32.74 6.46 -47.66
N MET A 671 33.12 7.55 -46.99
CA MET A 671 34.43 8.18 -47.17
C MET A 671 34.94 8.69 -45.82
N ASP A 672 36.16 8.28 -45.50
CA ASP A 672 36.89 8.56 -44.26
C ASP A 672 37.29 10.03 -44.14
N GLY A 673 37.16 10.59 -42.93
CA GLY A 673 37.66 11.91 -42.57
C GLY A 673 37.96 11.99 -41.07
N LYS A 674 39.23 11.81 -40.69
CA LYS A 674 39.73 12.02 -39.33
C LYS A 674 39.65 13.51 -38.95
N GLY A 675 38.78 13.85 -38.01
CA GLY A 675 38.81 15.08 -37.23
C GLY A 675 38.64 14.75 -35.75
N LYS A 676 39.66 15.02 -34.93
CA LYS A 676 39.58 14.93 -33.47
C LYS A 676 38.78 16.12 -32.95
N SER A 677 37.51 15.91 -32.59
CA SER A 677 36.71 16.83 -31.78
C SER A 677 36.52 16.26 -30.37
N ALA A 678 36.53 17.16 -29.38
CA ALA A 678 36.45 16.87 -27.96
C ALA A 678 35.22 16.03 -27.60
N LYS A 679 35.36 15.13 -26.60
CA LYS A 679 34.23 14.40 -26.00
C LYS A 679 33.22 15.42 -25.47
N PRO A 680 31.93 15.34 -25.83
CA PRO A 680 30.89 16.06 -25.11
C PRO A 680 30.82 15.52 -23.68
N GLU A 681 30.59 16.42 -22.73
CA GLU A 681 30.30 16.10 -21.34
C GLU A 681 29.16 15.05 -21.26
N PRO A 682 29.18 14.15 -20.27
CA PRO A 682 28.10 13.19 -20.12
C PRO A 682 26.80 13.96 -19.86
N GLU A 683 25.79 13.70 -20.70
CA GLU A 683 24.43 14.19 -20.44
C GLU A 683 24.01 13.82 -19.01
N PRO A 684 23.29 14.72 -18.31
CA PRO A 684 22.76 14.41 -16.99
C PRO A 684 21.92 13.13 -17.08
N ASP A 685 22.15 12.19 -16.16
CA ASP A 685 21.37 10.94 -16.06
C ASP A 685 19.87 11.28 -16.23
N PRO A 686 19.14 10.59 -17.13
CA PRO A 686 17.73 10.86 -17.33
C PRO A 686 17.02 10.71 -15.99
N GLU A 687 16.33 11.76 -15.55
CA GLU A 687 15.63 11.75 -14.26
C GLU A 687 14.73 10.50 -14.21
N PRO A 688 14.84 9.68 -13.15
CA PRO A 688 13.99 8.50 -13.02
C PRO A 688 12.53 8.96 -13.06
N ARG A 689 11.77 8.42 -14.02
CA ARG A 689 10.34 8.73 -14.14
C ARG A 689 9.67 8.48 -12.77
N PRO A 690 8.88 9.43 -12.24
CA PRO A 690 8.17 9.25 -10.99
C PRO A 690 7.35 7.96 -11.04
N ARG A 691 7.44 7.13 -9.99
CA ARG A 691 6.61 5.94 -9.87
C ARG A 691 5.16 6.38 -9.63
N LEU A 692 4.25 6.01 -10.52
CA LEU A 692 2.85 6.42 -10.37
C LEU A 692 2.07 5.36 -9.57
N LEU A 693 1.09 5.78 -8.77
CA LEU A 693 0.20 4.84 -8.06
C LEU A 693 -0.57 3.92 -9.02
N GLN A 694 -0.82 4.43 -10.23
CA GLN A 694 -1.35 3.66 -11.35
C GLN A 694 -0.44 2.46 -11.71
N ASP A 695 0.89 2.60 -11.62
CA ASP A 695 1.83 1.52 -11.92
C ASP A 695 1.76 0.41 -10.87
N ASP A 696 1.55 0.76 -9.60
CA ASP A 696 1.39 -0.21 -8.51
C ASP A 696 0.09 -1.02 -8.67
N TRP A 697 -1.02 -0.33 -8.94
CA TRP A 697 -2.28 -1.00 -9.28
C TRP A 697 -2.13 -1.90 -10.52
N THR A 698 -1.42 -1.42 -11.55
CA THR A 698 -1.15 -2.22 -12.75
C THR A 698 -0.28 -3.44 -12.45
N GLY A 699 0.67 -3.30 -11.54
CA GLY A 699 1.51 -4.39 -11.03
C GLY A 699 0.67 -5.49 -10.38
N ASP A 700 -0.20 -5.10 -9.45
CA ASP A 700 -1.12 -6.01 -8.75
C ASP A 700 -2.08 -6.75 -9.71
N MET A 701 -2.66 -6.04 -10.68
CA MET A 701 -3.49 -6.65 -11.71
C MET A 701 -2.70 -7.62 -12.61
N LYS A 702 -1.43 -7.31 -12.93
CA LYS A 702 -0.55 -8.24 -13.66
C LYS A 702 -0.21 -9.48 -12.82
N ASP A 703 -0.08 -9.33 -11.51
CA ASP A 703 0.11 -10.45 -10.57
C ASP A 703 -1.14 -11.34 -10.50
N SER A 704 -2.33 -10.76 -10.48
CA SER A 704 -3.59 -11.49 -10.67
C SER A 704 -3.63 -12.24 -12.01
N LEU A 705 -3.16 -11.63 -13.11
CA LEU A 705 -3.09 -12.29 -14.42
C LEU A 705 -2.09 -13.47 -14.42
N ARG A 706 -0.93 -13.32 -13.77
CA ARG A 706 0.05 -14.42 -13.59
C ARG A 706 -0.56 -15.57 -12.79
N ALA A 707 -1.30 -15.26 -11.73
CA ALA A 707 -2.04 -16.26 -10.96
C ALA A 707 -3.09 -16.98 -11.83
N CYS A 708 -3.83 -16.28 -12.68
CA CYS A 708 -4.77 -16.89 -13.62
C CYS A 708 -4.09 -17.89 -14.57
N ILE A 709 -2.91 -17.52 -15.10
CA ILE A 709 -2.11 -18.40 -15.97
C ILE A 709 -1.65 -19.63 -15.19
N GLY A 710 -1.12 -19.45 -13.98
CA GLY A 710 -0.70 -20.53 -13.10
C GLY A 710 -1.83 -21.51 -12.78
N ALA A 711 -3.03 -20.99 -12.47
CA ALA A 711 -4.20 -21.81 -12.17
C ALA A 711 -4.68 -22.59 -13.40
N SER A 712 -4.64 -21.98 -14.60
CA SER A 712 -4.95 -22.66 -15.85
C SER A 712 -4.01 -23.85 -16.11
N ILE A 713 -2.71 -23.67 -15.85
CA ILE A 713 -1.71 -24.76 -15.94
C ILE A 713 -2.02 -25.86 -14.92
N ALA A 714 -2.29 -25.50 -13.66
CA ALA A 714 -2.61 -26.47 -12.61
C ALA A 714 -3.86 -27.29 -12.94
N ILE A 715 -4.94 -26.64 -13.40
CA ILE A 715 -6.17 -27.29 -13.87
C ILE A 715 -5.86 -28.24 -15.03
N GLY A 716 -5.05 -27.79 -16.00
CA GLY A 716 -4.62 -28.61 -17.14
C GLY A 716 -3.85 -29.87 -16.72
N THR A 717 -2.95 -29.76 -15.76
CA THR A 717 -2.19 -30.90 -15.20
C THR A 717 -3.11 -31.88 -14.50
N VAL A 718 -4.02 -31.41 -13.65
CA VAL A 718 -5.01 -32.27 -12.97
C VAL A 718 -5.90 -32.97 -13.98
N LYS A 719 -6.40 -32.25 -15.00
CA LYS A 719 -7.20 -32.82 -16.10
C LYS A 719 -6.46 -33.96 -16.79
N LYS A 720 -5.19 -33.74 -17.17
CA LYS A 720 -4.36 -34.76 -17.83
C LYS A 720 -4.18 -35.99 -16.95
N ALA A 721 -3.92 -35.80 -15.66
CA ALA A 721 -3.73 -36.90 -14.71
C ALA A 721 -5.02 -37.72 -14.53
N ILE A 722 -6.17 -37.08 -14.37
CA ILE A 722 -7.47 -37.75 -14.25
C ILE A 722 -7.78 -38.53 -15.54
N SER A 723 -7.63 -37.91 -16.72
CA SER A 723 -7.83 -38.60 -18.00
C SER A 723 -6.90 -39.81 -18.20
N ALA A 724 -5.64 -39.73 -17.73
CA ALA A 724 -4.70 -40.85 -17.81
C ALA A 724 -5.02 -42.00 -16.84
N SER A 725 -5.74 -41.71 -15.75
CA SER A 725 -6.16 -42.70 -14.75
C SER A 725 -7.49 -43.39 -15.08
N ALA A 726 -8.28 -42.83 -16.01
CA ALA A 726 -9.54 -43.42 -16.46
C ALA A 726 -9.26 -44.67 -17.33
N PRO A 727 -9.67 -45.89 -16.94
CA PRO A 727 -9.37 -47.09 -17.70
C PRO A 727 -10.13 -47.11 -19.03
N ALA A 728 -9.41 -47.42 -20.11
CA ALA A 728 -10.03 -47.80 -21.37
C ALA A 728 -10.75 -49.15 -21.20
N GLY A 729 -12.06 -49.12 -20.91
CA GLY A 729 -12.97 -50.25 -21.12
C GLY A 729 -13.16 -51.26 -19.96
N ALA A 730 -13.23 -50.82 -18.71
CA ALA A 730 -13.73 -51.67 -17.61
C ALA A 730 -15.11 -51.19 -17.16
N SER A 731 -16.17 -51.91 -17.54
CA SER A 731 -17.44 -51.87 -16.84
C SER A 731 -17.23 -52.44 -15.42
N ASN A 732 -17.32 -51.61 -14.40
CA ASN A 732 -17.31 -52.08 -13.00
C ASN A 732 -18.61 -52.87 -12.75
N PRO A 733 -18.55 -54.15 -12.35
CA PRO A 733 -19.75 -54.92 -12.01
C PRO A 733 -20.30 -54.61 -10.60
N ASP A 734 -19.55 -53.89 -9.77
CA ASP A 734 -19.94 -53.54 -8.40
C ASP A 734 -19.92 -52.02 -8.21
N GLY A 735 -21.10 -51.45 -7.93
CA GLY A 735 -21.35 -50.01 -7.79
C GLY A 735 -20.84 -49.42 -6.47
N ASP A 736 -19.53 -49.51 -6.22
CA ASP A 736 -18.88 -48.78 -5.13
C ASP A 736 -18.26 -47.47 -5.69
N GLU A 737 -19.02 -46.38 -5.65
CA GLU A 737 -18.61 -45.05 -6.16
C GLU A 737 -17.44 -44.41 -5.37
N ASN A 738 -16.94 -45.06 -4.31
CA ASN A 738 -16.03 -44.46 -3.33
C ASN A 738 -14.53 -44.75 -3.51
N HIS A 739 -14.10 -45.54 -4.50
CA HIS A 739 -12.67 -45.80 -4.70
C HIS A 739 -12.11 -45.08 -5.94
N ARG A 740 -11.71 -43.81 -5.75
CA ARG A 740 -11.04 -43.01 -6.77
C ARG A 740 -9.59 -43.48 -6.99
N PRO A 741 -9.08 -43.50 -8.23
CA PRO A 741 -7.70 -43.92 -8.49
C PRO A 741 -6.70 -42.94 -7.86
N LYS A 742 -5.58 -43.45 -7.34
CA LYS A 742 -4.49 -42.59 -6.86
C LYS A 742 -3.83 -41.88 -8.04
N LEU A 743 -3.78 -40.56 -8.00
CA LEU A 743 -3.05 -39.76 -8.97
C LEU A 743 -1.61 -39.60 -8.52
N ASN A 744 -0.66 -39.77 -9.45
CA ASN A 744 0.76 -39.53 -9.22
C ASN A 744 1.07 -38.02 -9.30
N LEU A 745 0.40 -37.23 -8.45
CA LEU A 745 0.57 -35.79 -8.36
C LEU A 745 1.08 -35.40 -6.97
N SER A 746 1.93 -34.37 -6.93
CA SER A 746 2.31 -33.68 -5.70
C SER A 746 1.75 -32.26 -5.76
N VAL A 747 1.22 -31.80 -4.63
CA VAL A 747 0.61 -30.48 -4.49
C VAL A 747 1.36 -29.71 -3.41
N ASP A 748 1.79 -28.50 -3.73
CA ASP A 748 2.38 -27.54 -2.80
C ASP A 748 1.63 -26.21 -2.90
N ILE A 749 1.23 -25.62 -1.77
CA ILE A 749 0.56 -24.30 -1.75
C ILE A 749 1.62 -23.26 -1.37
N PRO A 750 2.06 -22.41 -2.31
CA PRO A 750 3.13 -21.47 -2.03
C PRO A 750 2.74 -20.48 -0.93
N PRO A 751 3.62 -20.26 0.08
CA PRO A 751 3.35 -19.32 1.15
C PRO A 751 3.35 -17.88 0.61
N VAL A 752 2.61 -17.01 1.30
CA VAL A 752 2.52 -15.58 0.96
C VAL A 752 3.89 -14.93 1.01
N GLY A 753 4.18 -14.04 0.05
CA GLY A 753 5.50 -13.41 -0.13
C GLY A 753 6.57 -14.27 -0.79
N SER A 754 6.32 -15.57 -1.06
CA SER A 754 7.26 -16.41 -1.80
C SER A 754 7.20 -16.16 -3.30
N LYS A 755 8.30 -16.39 -4.02
CA LYS A 755 8.34 -16.32 -5.49
C LYS A 755 7.34 -17.28 -6.19
N GLY A 756 6.84 -18.28 -5.46
CA GLY A 756 5.83 -19.21 -5.97
C GLY A 756 4.40 -18.70 -5.84
N ARG A 757 4.14 -17.68 -5.00
CA ARG A 757 2.84 -17.06 -4.81
C ARG A 757 2.77 -15.80 -5.67
N TRP A 758 2.07 -15.87 -6.79
CA TRP A 758 1.98 -14.75 -7.72
C TRP A 758 1.08 -13.61 -7.24
N HIS A 759 0.08 -13.92 -6.41
CA HIS A 759 -0.84 -12.92 -5.87
C HIS A 759 -1.29 -13.34 -4.46
N ASP A 760 -1.45 -12.37 -3.57
CA ASP A 760 -1.71 -12.63 -2.15
C ASP A 760 -3.10 -13.22 -1.91
N TRP A 761 -4.13 -12.76 -2.64
CA TRP A 761 -5.48 -13.32 -2.54
C TRP A 761 -5.70 -14.64 -3.28
N TRP A 762 -4.85 -14.97 -4.27
CA TRP A 762 -5.04 -16.12 -5.15
C TRP A 762 -3.98 -17.17 -4.88
N ALA A 763 -4.25 -18.01 -3.88
CA ALA A 763 -3.39 -19.14 -3.51
C ALA A 763 -3.50 -20.26 -4.55
N VAL A 764 -2.79 -20.12 -5.66
CA VAL A 764 -2.73 -21.13 -6.72
C VAL A 764 -1.82 -22.28 -6.29
N PRO A 765 -2.30 -23.53 -6.22
CA PRO A 765 -1.46 -24.66 -5.87
C PRO A 765 -0.49 -25.01 -7.00
N ARG A 766 0.75 -25.33 -6.66
CA ARG A 766 1.74 -25.91 -7.56
C ARG A 766 1.49 -27.41 -7.66
N VAL A 767 1.05 -27.86 -8.83
CA VAL A 767 0.77 -29.28 -9.11
C VAL A 767 1.88 -29.85 -10.00
N THR A 768 2.57 -30.88 -9.53
CA THR A 768 3.67 -31.56 -10.26
C THR A 768 3.41 -33.05 -10.40
N GLU A 769 3.80 -33.63 -11.54
CA GLU A 769 3.76 -35.09 -11.74
C GLU A 769 4.90 -35.76 -10.94
N VAL A 770 4.57 -36.77 -10.14
CA VAL A 770 5.55 -37.60 -9.44
C VAL A 770 5.92 -38.76 -10.37
N LEU A 771 7.15 -38.74 -10.89
CA LEU A 771 7.66 -39.85 -11.68
C LEU A 771 7.80 -41.10 -10.79
N PRO A 772 7.29 -42.27 -11.19
CA PRO A 772 7.51 -43.49 -10.44
C PRO A 772 9.02 -43.79 -10.40
N LEU A 773 9.56 -43.98 -9.20
CA LEU A 773 10.92 -44.49 -9.02
C LEU A 773 11.01 -45.80 -9.81
N ARG A 774 11.77 -45.81 -10.91
CA ARG A 774 12.16 -47.07 -11.58
C ARG A 774 12.92 -47.87 -10.53
N GLY A 775 12.29 -48.92 -10.01
CA GLY A 775 12.99 -49.92 -9.20
C GLY A 775 14.20 -50.38 -9.99
N SER A 776 15.38 -50.19 -9.41
CA SER A 776 16.61 -50.84 -9.84
C SER A 776 16.42 -52.34 -9.64
N GLY A 777 15.98 -53.02 -10.70
CA GLY A 777 16.09 -54.47 -10.84
C GLY A 777 17.52 -54.88 -11.11
#